data_AF-A0A963AND1-F1
#
_entry.id   AF-A0A963AND1-F1
#
_cell.length_a   1.000
_cell.length_b   1.000
_cell.length_c   1.000
_cell.angle_alpha   90.00
_cell.angle_beta   90.00
_cell.angle_gamma   90.00
#
_symmetry.space_group_name_H-M   'P 1'
#
loop_
_entity.id
_entity.type
_entity.pdbx_description
1 polymer ?
#
loop_
_entity_poly.entity_id
_entity_poly.type
_entity_poly.pdbx_seq_one_letter_code
_entity_poly.pdbx_strand_id
1 'polypeptide(L)'
;MKPTIANLQIDSDSRRSQGASTVNSNPADPPVYWLKISGMSCTHCVGAVERAICSVSGVTETAVDLVEQSARVVGGEIGQVIEAIVDEGYEAEALKPGQRTAGSFRLVFSGDPAQERNKLEQFIETDTTHSGFELHWPKLQIETVDHPADLLLRLRAAELTAELEESFVDPYAEQALEAKAEIHAAWQRALLAGSVGASLMAGEMAGLLPELTAKHSWLGFDGQLWWGLIAILTLFTMWFSGRNFYLTALRLAQHLSANMDTLVALGTSAAWLSSVILIVNPDFIPGGGRHLYLDAAVMILAFLQFGKALETRAKRTTSEAIGSLVKLAPKVASVVRGRGEALLPVSLLQPGDLIRVRPGETVPIDGKVVQGNSSIDESMLSGEPVPVSVAAGSEVTGGTINRSGTFLFEVTRVGEETTLAHIIAMVKHAQLSKPPIARLVDRVSAVFVPVVIAISLITFVTWYLLGPEPVLAYALTAGIAVLVIACPCALGLATPIAIMMGTGRAAQLNILIRNSDALQGASALDSLVVDKTGTLTQGAPELTGLLPAEGVLPQRLLQVAASLELASEHPLGEAIVRHAEAQGTDFLPVDGFQSEAGRGITGAVDGSVHYLGNLSYLQEKGLTAPPDLVAASGQLA
;
A
#
# COMPACT_ATOMS: atom_id res chain seq x y z
N MET A 1 -50.05 26.29 -10.58
CA MET A 1 -49.66 26.52 -11.99
C MET A 1 -48.53 25.57 -12.34
N LYS A 2 -48.89 24.46 -12.99
CA LYS A 2 -47.98 23.51 -13.66
C LYS A 2 -48.36 23.55 -15.15
N PRO A 3 -47.39 23.55 -16.07
CA PRO A 3 -47.59 22.95 -17.39
C PRO A 3 -46.68 21.71 -17.51
N THR A 4 -47.23 20.51 -17.69
CA THR A 4 -47.71 19.85 -18.92
C THR A 4 -46.60 19.11 -19.68
N ILE A 5 -46.88 17.82 -19.83
CA ILE A 5 -46.18 16.70 -20.44
C ILE A 5 -45.83 16.92 -21.93
N ALA A 6 -44.71 16.34 -22.38
CA ALA A 6 -44.58 15.79 -23.72
C ALA A 6 -43.84 14.44 -23.66
N ASN A 7 -44.55 13.38 -24.06
CA ASN A 7 -44.06 12.02 -24.25
C ASN A 7 -43.08 11.96 -25.43
N LEU A 8 -42.02 11.16 -25.30
CA LEU A 8 -41.35 10.52 -26.42
C LEU A 8 -41.15 9.05 -26.07
N GLN A 9 -41.95 8.20 -26.74
CA GLN A 9 -41.83 6.75 -26.76
C GLN A 9 -40.46 6.37 -27.34
N ILE A 10 -39.73 5.48 -26.67
CA ILE A 10 -38.53 4.84 -27.22
C ILE A 10 -38.97 3.51 -27.81
N ASP A 11 -38.80 3.43 -29.12
CA ASP A 11 -39.03 2.29 -29.99
C ASP A 11 -38.16 1.09 -29.57
N SER A 12 -38.80 -0.06 -29.42
CA SER A 12 -38.18 -1.37 -29.26
C SER A 12 -37.87 -1.94 -30.65
N ASP A 13 -36.58 -2.02 -30.99
CA ASP A 13 -35.93 -2.91 -31.97
C ASP A 13 -34.91 -2.18 -32.85
N SER A 14 -33.66 -2.10 -32.38
CA SER A 14 -32.47 -2.19 -33.25
C SER A 14 -31.17 -2.13 -32.44
N ARG A 15 -30.74 -3.24 -31.82
CA ARG A 15 -29.31 -3.46 -31.50
C ARG A 15 -28.96 -4.94 -31.70
N ARG A 16 -28.60 -5.29 -32.93
CA ARG A 16 -27.71 -6.43 -33.21
C ARG A 16 -26.34 -5.88 -33.60
N SER A 17 -25.33 -6.51 -33.00
CA SER A 17 -23.92 -6.62 -33.39
C SER A 17 -23.09 -5.33 -33.47
N GLN A 18 -22.28 -5.10 -32.44
CA GLN A 18 -20.83 -4.93 -32.59
C GLN A 18 -20.16 -5.45 -31.31
N GLY A 19 -19.34 -6.49 -31.48
CA GLY A 19 -18.77 -7.29 -30.40
C GLY A 19 -17.63 -6.58 -29.68
N ALA A 20 -17.70 -6.60 -28.35
CA ALA A 20 -16.55 -6.40 -27.49
C ALA A 20 -15.68 -7.67 -27.56
N SER A 21 -14.45 -7.53 -28.05
CA SER A 21 -13.45 -8.59 -28.02
C SER A 21 -12.96 -8.78 -26.59
N THR A 22 -13.49 -9.80 -25.93
CA THR A 22 -12.95 -10.36 -24.69
C THR A 22 -11.59 -11.00 -24.98
N VAL A 23 -10.55 -10.52 -24.30
CA VAL A 23 -9.26 -11.21 -24.21
C VAL A 23 -9.51 -12.55 -23.50
N ASN A 24 -9.01 -13.62 -24.10
CA ASN A 24 -9.14 -15.00 -23.64
C ASN A 24 -8.50 -15.17 -22.25
N SER A 25 -9.32 -15.25 -21.20
CA SER A 25 -8.96 -15.93 -19.96
C SER A 25 -9.62 -17.31 -19.95
N ASN A 26 -8.90 -18.29 -19.45
CA ASN A 26 -9.34 -19.68 -19.32
C ASN A 26 -10.70 -19.73 -18.56
N PRO A 27 -11.76 -20.41 -19.06
CA PRO A 27 -13.13 -20.30 -18.51
C PRO A 27 -13.36 -20.99 -17.15
N ALA A 28 -12.29 -21.28 -16.40
CA ALA A 28 -12.33 -21.99 -15.12
C ALA A 28 -11.95 -21.12 -13.91
N ASP A 29 -11.40 -19.92 -14.10
CA ASP A 29 -11.05 -19.03 -12.98
C ASP A 29 -12.15 -18.00 -12.70
N PRO A 30 -12.56 -17.81 -11.43
CA PRO A 30 -13.59 -16.84 -11.07
C PRO A 30 -13.13 -15.41 -11.39
N PRO A 31 -14.02 -14.53 -11.91
CA PRO A 31 -13.67 -13.17 -12.28
C PRO A 31 -13.17 -12.37 -11.07
N VAL A 32 -12.03 -11.70 -11.22
CA VAL A 32 -11.47 -10.81 -10.19
C VAL A 32 -11.67 -9.36 -10.62
N TYR A 33 -12.22 -8.53 -9.74
CA TYR A 33 -12.41 -7.10 -10.00
C TYR A 33 -12.28 -6.27 -8.73
N TRP A 34 -12.04 -4.97 -8.94
CA TRP A 34 -11.87 -3.99 -7.87
C TRP A 34 -13.03 -3.01 -7.86
N LEU A 35 -13.49 -2.64 -6.67
CA LEU A 35 -14.52 -1.64 -6.45
C LEU A 35 -13.92 -0.51 -5.61
N LYS A 36 -14.28 0.73 -5.90
CA LYS A 36 -14.09 1.87 -5.00
C LYS A 36 -15.37 2.08 -4.21
N ILE A 37 -15.24 2.21 -2.90
CA ILE A 37 -16.34 2.20 -1.93
C ILE A 37 -16.26 3.44 -1.05
N SER A 38 -17.01 4.47 -1.43
CA SER A 38 -17.02 5.75 -0.73
C SER A 38 -17.88 5.69 0.53
N GLY A 39 -17.43 6.43 1.56
CA GLY A 39 -18.18 6.58 2.82
C GLY A 39 -17.83 5.57 3.91
N MET A 40 -16.85 4.69 3.71
CA MET A 40 -16.26 3.89 4.80
C MET A 40 -15.35 4.78 5.66
N SER A 41 -15.60 4.84 6.97
CA SER A 41 -14.91 5.75 7.92
C SER A 41 -14.35 5.04 9.16
N CYS A 42 -14.73 3.77 9.35
CA CYS A 42 -14.32 2.96 10.47
C CYS A 42 -14.24 1.47 10.09
N THR A 43 -13.60 0.69 10.95
CA THR A 43 -13.49 -0.77 10.80
C THR A 43 -14.85 -1.46 10.76
N HIS A 44 -15.88 -0.95 11.43
CA HIS A 44 -17.23 -1.51 11.34
C HIS A 44 -17.80 -1.43 9.90
N CYS A 45 -17.49 -0.36 9.15
CA CYS A 45 -17.91 -0.23 7.76
C CYS A 45 -17.31 -1.34 6.88
N VAL A 46 -16.04 -1.67 7.08
CA VAL A 46 -15.35 -2.77 6.37
C VAL A 46 -16.10 -4.09 6.55
N GLY A 47 -16.47 -4.43 7.79
CA GLY A 47 -17.14 -5.70 8.08
C GLY A 47 -18.61 -5.73 7.63
N ALA A 48 -19.26 -4.57 7.48
CA ALA A 48 -20.58 -4.47 6.85
C ALA A 48 -20.46 -4.74 5.34
N VAL A 49 -19.54 -4.05 4.67
CA VAL A 49 -19.26 -4.20 3.24
C VAL A 49 -18.78 -5.60 2.88
N GLU A 50 -17.88 -6.21 3.66
CA GLU A 50 -17.44 -7.60 3.44
C GLU A 50 -18.60 -8.59 3.50
N ARG A 51 -19.51 -8.43 4.47
CA ARG A 51 -20.71 -9.27 4.59
C ARG A 51 -21.68 -9.04 3.43
N ALA A 52 -21.83 -7.80 2.99
CA ALA A 52 -22.62 -7.43 1.82
C ALA A 52 -22.11 -8.16 0.57
N ILE A 53 -20.80 -8.07 0.31
CA ILE A 53 -20.15 -8.70 -0.83
C ILE A 53 -20.27 -10.23 -0.76
N CYS A 54 -20.00 -10.84 0.39
CA CYS A 54 -20.12 -12.28 0.59
C CYS A 54 -21.57 -12.80 0.51
N SER A 55 -22.57 -11.94 0.64
CA SER A 55 -23.98 -12.33 0.52
C SER A 55 -24.42 -12.58 -0.92
N VAL A 56 -23.64 -12.08 -1.90
CA VAL A 56 -23.92 -12.21 -3.33
C VAL A 56 -23.52 -13.60 -3.84
N SER A 57 -24.41 -14.24 -4.59
CA SER A 57 -24.17 -15.60 -5.09
C SER A 57 -22.99 -15.63 -6.07
N GLY A 58 -22.08 -16.59 -5.89
CA GLY A 58 -20.91 -16.77 -6.75
C GLY A 58 -19.66 -16.03 -6.30
N VAL A 59 -19.73 -15.18 -5.26
CA VAL A 59 -18.54 -14.60 -4.62
C VAL A 59 -17.85 -15.68 -3.77
N THR A 60 -16.57 -15.92 -4.04
CA THR A 60 -15.75 -16.91 -3.32
C THR A 60 -14.77 -16.27 -2.35
N GLU A 61 -14.30 -15.06 -2.65
CA GLU A 61 -13.35 -14.32 -1.81
C GLU A 61 -13.62 -12.81 -1.92
N THR A 62 -13.44 -12.09 -0.82
CA THR A 62 -13.47 -10.63 -0.80
C THR A 62 -12.44 -10.09 0.19
N ALA A 63 -11.82 -8.96 -0.14
CA ALA A 63 -10.94 -8.23 0.75
C ALA A 63 -11.25 -6.74 0.63
N VAL A 64 -11.67 -6.10 1.72
CA VAL A 64 -12.06 -4.70 1.75
C VAL A 64 -10.98 -3.87 2.46
N ASP A 65 -10.48 -2.85 1.80
CA ASP A 65 -9.48 -1.92 2.30
C ASP A 65 -10.15 -0.62 2.76
N LEU A 66 -10.04 -0.34 4.06
CA LEU A 66 -10.58 0.89 4.66
C LEU A 66 -9.79 2.14 4.26
N VAL A 67 -8.48 1.99 4.07
CA VAL A 67 -7.56 3.09 3.80
C VAL A 67 -7.70 3.51 2.35
N GLU A 68 -7.71 2.55 1.43
CA GLU A 68 -7.90 2.82 0.00
C GLU A 68 -9.36 3.05 -0.40
N GLN A 69 -10.29 2.88 0.54
CA GLN A 69 -11.73 2.87 0.28
C GLN A 69 -12.06 1.98 -0.91
N SER A 70 -11.53 0.75 -0.91
CA SER A 70 -11.63 -0.16 -2.05
C SER A 70 -11.95 -1.58 -1.62
N ALA A 71 -12.39 -2.43 -2.55
CA ALA A 71 -12.58 -3.85 -2.31
C ALA A 71 -12.13 -4.68 -3.52
N ARG A 72 -11.36 -5.74 -3.26
CA ARG A 72 -11.13 -6.82 -4.23
C ARG A 72 -12.20 -7.87 -4.06
N VAL A 73 -12.83 -8.27 -5.15
CA VAL A 73 -13.86 -9.30 -5.17
C VAL A 73 -13.47 -10.38 -6.17
N VAL A 74 -13.60 -11.63 -5.76
CA VAL A 74 -13.34 -12.82 -6.59
C VAL A 74 -14.63 -13.60 -6.72
N GLY A 75 -15.10 -13.75 -7.95
CA GLY A 75 -16.38 -14.35 -8.27
C GLY A 75 -17.55 -13.37 -8.09
N GLY A 76 -18.75 -13.83 -8.45
CA GLY A 76 -19.97 -13.01 -8.41
C GLY A 76 -20.11 -12.05 -9.59
N GLU A 77 -21.31 -11.52 -9.78
CA GLU A 77 -21.58 -10.52 -10.81
C GLU A 77 -21.36 -9.11 -10.26
N ILE A 78 -20.55 -8.29 -10.95
CA ILE A 78 -20.19 -6.93 -10.53
C ILE A 78 -21.41 -6.08 -10.17
N GLY A 79 -22.46 -6.13 -11.00
CA GLY A 79 -23.69 -5.36 -10.78
C GLY A 79 -24.37 -5.69 -9.45
N GLN A 80 -24.54 -6.98 -9.15
CA GLN A 80 -25.16 -7.45 -7.91
C GLN A 80 -24.32 -7.14 -6.68
N VAL A 81 -22.99 -7.17 -6.81
CA VAL A 81 -22.09 -6.80 -5.71
C VAL A 81 -22.15 -5.31 -5.43
N ILE A 82 -22.19 -4.46 -6.46
CA ILE A 82 -22.40 -3.01 -6.28
C ILE A 82 -23.75 -2.74 -5.62
N GLU A 83 -24.82 -3.40 -6.07
CA GLU A 83 -26.15 -3.26 -5.51
C GLU A 83 -26.20 -3.65 -4.02
N ALA A 84 -25.58 -4.78 -3.65
CA ALA A 84 -25.48 -5.22 -2.26
C ALA A 84 -24.71 -4.23 -1.36
N ILE A 85 -23.66 -3.59 -1.88
CA ILE A 85 -22.91 -2.57 -1.14
C ILE A 85 -23.74 -1.28 -0.97
N VAL A 86 -24.49 -0.91 -2.00
CA VAL A 86 -25.42 0.24 -1.98
C VAL A 86 -26.57 0.02 -1.01
N ASP A 87 -27.10 -1.19 -0.95
CA ASP A 87 -28.15 -1.58 0.00
C ASP A 87 -27.68 -1.52 1.46
N GLU A 88 -26.38 -1.71 1.72
CA GLU A 88 -25.75 -1.50 3.04
C GLU A 88 -25.39 -0.03 3.33
N GLY A 89 -25.79 0.91 2.45
CA GLY A 89 -25.64 2.35 2.67
C GLY A 89 -24.26 2.92 2.34
N TYR A 90 -23.54 2.28 1.43
CA TYR A 90 -22.24 2.74 0.91
C TYR A 90 -22.31 3.01 -0.60
N GLU A 91 -21.52 3.96 -1.10
CA GLU A 91 -21.44 4.19 -2.55
C GLU A 91 -20.37 3.28 -3.13
N ALA A 92 -20.68 2.48 -4.16
CA ALA A 92 -19.72 1.60 -4.81
C ALA A 92 -19.66 1.83 -6.32
N GLU A 93 -18.44 1.94 -6.86
CA GLU A 93 -18.17 2.03 -8.29
C GLU A 93 -17.08 1.04 -8.70
N ALA A 94 -17.20 0.43 -9.87
CA ALA A 94 -16.16 -0.46 -10.37
C ALA A 94 -14.91 0.34 -10.76
N LEU A 95 -13.78 0.01 -10.13
CA LEU A 95 -12.48 0.52 -10.55
C LEU A 95 -12.14 -0.14 -11.88
N LYS A 96 -12.14 0.66 -12.94
CA LYS A 96 -11.62 0.21 -14.23
C LYS A 96 -10.10 0.06 -14.08
N PRO A 97 -9.51 -1.13 -14.35
CA PRO A 97 -8.06 -1.23 -14.45
C PRO A 97 -7.61 -0.17 -15.47
N GLY A 98 -6.59 0.60 -15.06
CA GLY A 98 -6.29 1.95 -15.55
C GLY A 98 -6.77 2.25 -16.97
N GLN A 99 -7.62 3.28 -17.11
CA GLN A 99 -7.87 3.90 -18.41
C GLN A 99 -6.57 4.55 -18.92
N ARG A 100 -5.67 3.73 -19.46
CA ARG A 100 -4.90 4.12 -20.63
C ARG A 100 -5.84 3.96 -21.81
N THR A 101 -6.18 5.07 -22.44
CA THR A 101 -6.56 5.01 -23.85
C THR A 101 -5.38 4.36 -24.57
N ALA A 102 -5.56 3.11 -25.00
CA ALA A 102 -4.53 2.38 -25.72
C ALA A 102 -4.08 3.25 -26.91
N GLY A 103 -2.79 3.61 -26.93
CA GLY A 103 -2.21 4.44 -27.99
C GLY A 103 -2.05 5.94 -27.69
N SER A 104 -2.45 6.47 -26.53
CA SER A 104 -2.18 7.88 -26.18
C SER A 104 -0.86 7.99 -25.38
N PHE A 105 0.12 8.71 -25.92
CA PHE A 105 1.43 8.91 -25.30
C PHE A 105 1.75 10.40 -25.22
N ARG A 106 2.44 10.81 -24.14
CA ARG A 106 2.96 12.16 -24.01
C ARG A 106 4.46 12.15 -24.24
N LEU A 107 4.91 12.94 -25.19
CA LEU A 107 6.30 13.16 -25.52
C LEU A 107 6.75 14.51 -24.95
N VAL A 108 7.96 14.53 -24.40
CA VAL A 108 8.66 15.75 -23.99
C VAL A 108 9.88 15.90 -24.88
N PHE A 109 9.98 17.05 -25.52
CA PHE A 109 11.12 17.41 -26.35
C PHE A 109 12.14 18.20 -25.53
N SER A 110 13.42 17.90 -25.73
CA SER A 110 14.51 18.51 -24.97
C SER A 110 15.33 19.53 -25.76
N GLY A 111 15.06 19.74 -27.06
CA GLY A 111 15.80 20.68 -27.90
C GLY A 111 15.21 22.10 -27.97
N ASP A 112 15.76 22.91 -28.88
CA ASP A 112 15.41 24.32 -29.05
C ASP A 112 13.98 24.47 -29.62
N PRO A 113 13.06 25.15 -28.91
CA PRO A 113 11.67 25.38 -29.33
C PRO A 113 11.49 25.95 -30.73
N ALA A 114 12.45 26.73 -31.24
CA ALA A 114 12.33 27.38 -32.54
C ALA A 114 12.77 26.48 -33.70
N GLN A 115 13.75 25.59 -33.47
CA GLN A 115 14.27 24.69 -34.51
C GLN A 115 13.48 23.37 -34.58
N GLU A 116 13.08 22.83 -33.44
CA GLU A 116 12.40 21.54 -33.40
C GLU A 116 10.93 21.64 -33.82
N ARG A 117 10.26 22.79 -33.60
CA ARG A 117 8.86 22.99 -34.02
C ARG A 117 8.64 22.78 -35.52
N ASN A 118 9.47 23.39 -36.37
CA ASN A 118 9.31 23.28 -37.83
C ASN A 118 9.56 21.84 -38.31
N LYS A 119 10.56 21.16 -37.73
CA LYS A 119 10.84 19.75 -38.03
C LYS A 119 9.72 18.83 -37.55
N LEU A 120 9.12 19.14 -36.40
CA LEU A 120 8.02 18.39 -35.81
C LEU A 120 6.72 18.54 -36.64
N GLU A 121 6.40 19.76 -37.09
CA GLU A 121 5.27 19.99 -38.01
C GLU A 121 5.44 19.21 -39.31
N GLN A 122 6.66 19.23 -39.89
CA GLN A 122 6.97 18.46 -41.09
C GLN A 122 6.90 16.94 -40.86
N PHE A 123 7.31 16.47 -39.67
CA PHE A 123 7.19 15.06 -39.29
C PHE A 123 5.72 14.65 -39.15
N ILE A 124 4.89 15.47 -38.51
CA ILE A 124 3.45 15.21 -38.35
C ILE A 124 2.74 15.17 -39.71
N GLU A 125 3.06 16.07 -40.64
CA GLU A 125 2.47 16.06 -41.99
C GLU A 125 2.85 14.81 -42.82
N THR A 126 4.01 14.22 -42.54
CA THR A 126 4.51 13.05 -43.28
C THR A 126 4.17 11.72 -42.63
N ASP A 127 3.83 11.70 -41.34
CA ASP A 127 3.51 10.48 -40.61
C ASP A 127 2.00 10.18 -40.63
N THR A 128 1.58 9.13 -41.35
CA THR A 128 0.16 8.80 -41.53
C THR A 128 -0.44 7.93 -40.41
N THR A 129 0.31 7.61 -39.36
CA THR A 129 -0.09 6.59 -38.36
C THR A 129 -0.55 7.16 -37.01
N HIS A 130 -0.73 8.48 -36.91
CA HIS A 130 -1.30 9.13 -35.73
C HIS A 130 -2.81 9.40 -35.92
N SER A 131 -3.59 9.28 -34.84
CA SER A 131 -5.05 9.53 -34.84
C SER A 131 -5.44 10.91 -34.30
N GLY A 132 -4.51 11.60 -33.63
CA GLY A 132 -4.70 12.96 -33.11
C GLY A 132 -3.46 13.47 -32.37
N PHE A 133 -3.28 14.79 -32.32
CA PHE A 133 -2.20 15.41 -31.56
C PHE A 133 -2.64 16.70 -30.85
N GLU A 134 -2.08 16.95 -29.68
CA GLU A 134 -2.27 18.19 -28.91
C GLU A 134 -0.90 18.72 -28.46
N LEU A 135 -0.48 19.85 -29.04
CA LEU A 135 0.84 20.42 -28.82
C LEU A 135 0.81 21.53 -27.76
N HIS A 136 1.53 21.32 -26.65
CA HIS A 136 1.75 22.29 -25.57
C HIS A 136 3.25 22.34 -25.25
N TRP A 137 4.03 23.06 -26.07
CA TRP A 137 5.50 23.07 -25.99
C TRP A 137 6.04 23.26 -24.55
N PRO A 138 7.02 22.45 -24.10
CA PRO A 138 7.79 21.42 -24.81
C PRO A 138 7.12 20.03 -24.86
N LYS A 139 5.84 19.95 -24.49
CA LYS A 139 5.08 18.70 -24.43
C LYS A 139 4.22 18.54 -25.67
N LEU A 140 4.18 17.33 -26.21
CA LEU A 140 3.27 16.94 -27.26
C LEU A 140 2.54 15.68 -26.81
N GLN A 141 1.21 15.71 -26.82
CA GLN A 141 0.42 14.51 -26.67
C GLN A 141 0.14 13.97 -28.07
N ILE A 142 0.59 12.74 -28.35
CA ILE A 142 0.34 12.02 -29.61
C ILE A 142 -0.51 10.81 -29.31
N GLU A 143 -1.58 10.63 -30.08
CA GLU A 143 -2.31 9.37 -30.15
C GLU A 143 -1.88 8.60 -31.39
N THR A 144 -1.33 7.40 -31.22
CA THR A 144 -0.88 6.53 -32.31
C THR A 144 -1.19 5.07 -32.04
N VAL A 145 -1.41 4.33 -33.12
CA VAL A 145 -1.59 2.87 -33.10
C VAL A 145 -0.24 2.15 -33.10
N ASP A 146 0.84 2.85 -33.48
CA ASP A 146 2.17 2.26 -33.57
C ASP A 146 2.81 2.02 -32.20
N HIS A 147 3.76 1.08 -32.17
CA HIS A 147 4.54 0.81 -30.98
C HIS A 147 5.34 2.07 -30.57
N PRO A 148 5.35 2.46 -29.28
CA PRO A 148 6.04 3.67 -28.82
C PRO A 148 7.54 3.69 -29.17
N ALA A 149 8.18 2.52 -29.22
CA ALA A 149 9.58 2.40 -29.64
C ALA A 149 9.79 2.79 -31.11
N ASP A 150 8.89 2.41 -32.00
CA ASP A 150 9.01 2.70 -33.44
C ASP A 150 8.78 4.19 -33.71
N LEU A 151 7.93 4.84 -32.92
CA LEU A 151 7.76 6.29 -32.93
C LEU A 151 9.04 7.00 -32.49
N LEU A 152 9.64 6.62 -31.35
CA LEU A 152 10.89 7.22 -30.88
C LEU A 152 12.05 7.03 -31.88
N LEU A 153 12.16 5.85 -32.50
CA LEU A 153 13.19 5.60 -33.51
C LEU A 153 12.98 6.43 -34.78
N ARG A 154 11.73 6.67 -35.19
CA ARG A 154 11.42 7.56 -36.32
C ARG A 154 11.69 9.03 -36.00
N LEU A 155 11.33 9.49 -34.80
CA LEU A 155 11.66 10.83 -34.34
C LEU A 155 13.17 11.06 -34.32
N ARG A 156 13.94 10.09 -33.80
CA ARG A 156 15.41 10.16 -33.82
C ARG A 156 15.98 10.18 -35.23
N ALA A 157 15.39 9.43 -36.18
CA ALA A 157 15.78 9.47 -37.59
C ALA A 157 15.50 10.83 -38.26
N ALA A 158 14.52 11.58 -37.75
CA ALA A 158 14.22 12.96 -38.13
C ALA A 158 15.04 14.01 -37.33
N GLU A 159 16.05 13.58 -36.57
CA GLU A 159 16.88 14.42 -35.70
C GLU A 159 16.09 15.14 -34.59
N LEU A 160 14.96 14.58 -34.17
CA LEU A 160 14.17 15.06 -33.02
C LEU A 160 14.48 14.21 -31.78
N THR A 161 14.87 14.87 -30.68
CA THR A 161 15.14 14.17 -29.41
C THR A 161 13.90 14.28 -28.52
N ALA A 162 13.15 13.20 -28.43
CA ALA A 162 11.96 13.10 -27.59
C ALA A 162 12.11 12.00 -26.55
N GLU A 163 11.58 12.24 -25.36
CA GLU A 163 11.44 11.25 -24.30
C GLU A 163 9.95 11.06 -24.00
N LEU A 164 9.57 9.83 -23.64
CA LEU A 164 8.20 9.54 -23.19
C LEU A 164 8.05 10.04 -21.76
N GLU A 165 7.10 10.94 -21.51
CA GLU A 165 6.76 11.39 -20.16
C GLU A 165 5.98 10.28 -19.46
N GLU A 166 6.59 9.73 -18.42
CA GLU A 166 5.95 8.71 -17.59
C GLU A 166 4.88 9.37 -16.71
N SER A 167 3.60 9.16 -17.02
CA SER A 167 2.49 9.55 -16.14
C SER A 167 2.26 8.51 -15.03
N PHE A 168 3.34 8.00 -14.42
CA PHE A 168 3.24 7.09 -13.30
C PHE A 168 3.07 7.92 -12.02
N VAL A 169 1.82 8.04 -11.57
CA VAL A 169 1.53 8.48 -10.21
C VAL A 169 1.84 7.28 -9.32
N ASP A 170 2.90 7.37 -8.53
CA ASP A 170 3.23 6.36 -7.54
C ASP A 170 2.06 6.28 -6.53
N PRO A 171 1.25 5.20 -6.53
CA PRO A 171 0.07 5.12 -5.68
C PRO A 171 0.44 5.22 -4.20
N TYR A 172 1.67 4.84 -3.82
CA TYR A 172 2.17 4.97 -2.46
C TYR A 172 2.52 6.42 -2.10
N ALA A 173 2.98 7.21 -3.06
CA ALA A 173 3.22 8.63 -2.86
C ALA A 173 1.89 9.40 -2.69
N GLU A 174 0.87 9.03 -3.47
CA GLU A 174 -0.47 9.58 -3.35
C GLU A 174 -1.11 9.22 -2.00
N GLN A 175 -1.07 7.94 -1.61
CA GLN A 175 -1.53 7.48 -0.29
C GLN A 175 -0.79 8.17 0.87
N ALA A 176 0.52 8.38 0.75
CA ALA A 176 1.29 9.08 1.77
C ALA A 176 0.90 10.58 1.88
N LEU A 177 0.50 11.21 0.78
CA LEU A 177 -0.01 12.58 0.75
C LEU A 177 -1.42 12.66 1.34
N GLU A 178 -2.31 11.74 0.97
CA GLU A 178 -3.66 11.63 1.53
C GLU A 178 -3.63 11.38 3.04
N ALA A 179 -2.82 10.42 3.50
CA ALA A 179 -2.65 10.14 4.92
C ALA A 179 -2.11 11.36 5.68
N LYS A 180 -1.20 12.15 5.09
CA LYS A 180 -0.74 13.42 5.68
C LYS A 180 -1.88 14.43 5.78
N ALA A 181 -2.69 14.59 4.74
CA ALA A 181 -3.83 15.50 4.74
C ALA A 181 -4.86 15.10 5.81
N GLU A 182 -5.17 13.80 5.94
CA GLU A 182 -6.08 13.28 6.95
C GLU A 182 -5.58 13.52 8.38
N ILE A 183 -4.29 13.30 8.65
CA ILE A 183 -3.69 13.58 9.96
C ILE A 183 -3.85 15.07 10.32
N HIS A 184 -3.53 15.97 9.38
CA HIS A 184 -3.68 17.40 9.61
C HIS A 184 -5.15 17.78 9.87
N ALA A 185 -6.08 17.25 9.08
CA ALA A 185 -7.50 17.48 9.26
C ALA A 185 -8.01 16.96 10.62
N ALA A 186 -7.57 15.77 11.05
CA ALA A 186 -7.92 15.21 12.36
C ALA A 186 -7.39 16.08 13.52
N TRP A 187 -6.15 16.56 13.43
CA TRP A 187 -5.59 17.50 14.41
C TRP A 187 -6.33 18.83 14.46
N GLN A 188 -6.69 19.40 13.30
CA GLN A 188 -7.48 20.64 13.26
C GLN A 188 -8.86 20.47 13.91
N ARG A 189 -9.55 19.36 13.64
CA ARG A 189 -10.84 19.01 14.27
C ARG A 189 -10.70 18.82 15.78
N ALA A 190 -9.64 18.15 16.22
CA ALA A 190 -9.35 17.93 17.64
C ALA A 190 -9.02 19.23 18.38
N LEU A 191 -8.16 20.08 17.79
CA LEU A 191 -7.75 21.36 18.36
C LEU A 191 -8.91 22.35 18.43
N LEU A 192 -9.76 22.41 17.42
CA LEU A 192 -10.95 23.27 17.43
C LEU A 192 -11.92 22.85 18.54
N ALA A 193 -12.26 21.55 18.60
CA ALA A 193 -13.17 21.04 19.63
C ALA A 193 -12.58 21.16 21.03
N GLY A 194 -11.27 20.89 21.16
CA GLY A 194 -10.55 20.98 22.41
C GLY A 194 -10.40 22.41 22.91
N SER A 195 -10.15 23.39 22.03
CA SER A 195 -10.05 24.79 22.43
C SER A 195 -11.41 25.32 22.90
N VAL A 196 -12.48 25.08 22.15
CA VAL A 196 -13.84 25.49 22.54
C VAL A 196 -14.25 24.82 23.85
N GLY A 197 -14.07 23.49 23.97
CA GLY A 197 -14.42 22.76 25.18
C GLY A 197 -13.60 23.18 26.40
N ALA A 198 -12.29 23.32 26.26
CA ALA A 198 -11.41 23.69 27.36
C ALA A 198 -11.66 25.14 27.82
N SER A 199 -11.94 26.06 26.88
CA SER A 199 -12.31 27.43 27.22
C SER A 199 -13.63 27.49 28.00
N LEU A 200 -14.65 26.71 27.60
CA LEU A 200 -15.91 26.62 28.34
C LEU A 200 -15.70 26.03 29.73
N MET A 201 -15.03 24.88 29.82
CA MET A 201 -14.77 24.21 31.10
C MET A 201 -13.94 25.07 32.05
N ALA A 202 -12.87 25.70 31.57
CA ALA A 202 -12.05 26.61 32.38
C ALA A 202 -12.83 27.85 32.81
N GLY A 203 -13.68 28.39 31.93
CA GLY A 203 -14.54 29.53 32.24
C GLY A 203 -15.56 29.22 33.33
N GLU A 204 -16.23 28.06 33.24
CA GLU A 204 -17.18 27.60 34.26
C GLU A 204 -16.49 27.36 35.60
N MET A 205 -15.36 26.64 35.62
CA MET A 205 -14.60 26.37 36.84
C MET A 205 -14.03 27.63 37.50
N ALA A 206 -13.64 28.62 36.70
CA ALA A 206 -13.15 29.90 37.22
C ALA A 206 -14.27 30.85 37.65
N GLY A 207 -15.54 30.50 37.42
CA GLY A 207 -16.69 31.38 37.70
C GLY A 207 -16.70 32.65 36.85
N LEU A 208 -16.01 32.65 35.70
CA LEU A 208 -15.90 33.80 34.80
C LEU A 208 -17.10 33.93 33.85
N LEU A 209 -17.87 32.86 33.69
CA LEU A 209 -19.00 32.82 32.78
C LEU A 209 -20.29 33.33 33.46
N PRO A 210 -21.14 34.07 32.72
CA PRO A 210 -22.35 34.62 33.29
C PRO A 210 -23.35 33.52 33.66
N GLU A 211 -24.08 33.71 34.77
CA GLU A 211 -25.22 32.86 35.08
C GLU A 211 -26.28 32.94 33.97
N LEU A 212 -26.97 31.83 33.71
CA LEU A 212 -27.95 31.71 32.63
C LEU A 212 -29.03 32.81 32.68
N THR A 213 -29.43 33.25 33.87
CA THR A 213 -30.46 34.27 34.11
C THR A 213 -29.90 35.65 34.46
N ALA A 214 -28.59 35.88 34.33
CA ALA A 214 -28.00 37.18 34.58
C ALA A 214 -28.45 38.20 33.53
N LYS A 215 -29.07 39.31 33.97
CA LYS A 215 -29.49 40.42 33.08
C LYS A 215 -28.32 41.26 32.57
N HIS A 216 -27.14 41.18 33.20
CA HIS A 216 -25.93 41.85 32.75
C HIS A 216 -24.71 40.95 32.96
N SER A 217 -24.06 40.55 31.87
CA SER A 217 -22.72 39.93 31.89
C SER A 217 -21.62 41.00 31.94
N TRP A 218 -20.37 40.59 32.18
CA TRP A 218 -19.15 41.42 32.02
C TRP A 218 -19.18 42.25 30.72
N LEU A 219 -19.68 41.65 29.64
CA LEU A 219 -19.71 42.23 28.28
C LEU A 219 -21.01 43.01 27.95
N GLY A 220 -21.94 43.15 28.90
CA GLY A 220 -23.19 43.90 28.71
C GLY A 220 -24.31 43.13 27.98
N PHE A 221 -24.12 41.84 27.68
CA PHE A 221 -25.16 40.97 27.11
C PHE A 221 -25.98 40.28 28.19
N ASP A 222 -27.24 39.95 27.89
CA ASP A 222 -28.05 39.01 28.68
C ASP A 222 -27.39 37.63 28.69
N GLY A 223 -27.36 36.97 29.85
CA GLY A 223 -26.77 35.64 30.04
C GLY A 223 -27.38 34.60 29.09
N GLN A 224 -28.68 34.67 28.84
CA GLN A 224 -29.39 33.80 27.92
C GLN A 224 -28.92 33.97 26.47
N LEU A 225 -28.63 35.21 26.04
CA LEU A 225 -28.12 35.51 24.71
C LEU A 225 -26.68 35.03 24.56
N TRP A 226 -25.85 35.22 25.60
CA TRP A 226 -24.48 34.71 25.63
C TRP A 226 -24.43 33.18 25.48
N TRP A 227 -25.20 32.46 26.30
CA TRP A 227 -25.27 31.00 26.22
C TRP A 227 -25.91 30.50 24.91
N GLY A 228 -26.85 31.24 24.33
CA GLY A 228 -27.39 30.97 23.00
C GLY A 228 -26.32 31.05 21.89
N LEU A 229 -25.45 32.06 21.93
CA LEU A 229 -24.31 32.16 21.00
C LEU A 229 -23.30 31.02 21.20
N ILE A 230 -23.04 30.64 22.46
CA ILE A 230 -22.20 29.49 22.76
C ILE A 230 -22.83 28.19 22.26
N ALA A 231 -24.14 28.00 22.37
CA ALA A 231 -24.84 26.83 21.83
C ALA A 231 -24.72 26.74 20.30
N ILE A 232 -24.71 27.86 19.59
CA ILE A 232 -24.47 27.90 18.13
C ILE A 232 -23.02 27.57 17.81
N LEU A 233 -22.06 28.12 18.57
CA LEU A 233 -20.64 27.83 18.43
C LEU A 233 -20.34 26.34 18.68
N THR A 234 -20.96 25.74 19.71
CA THR A 234 -20.82 24.31 19.99
C THR A 234 -21.47 23.46 18.90
N LEU A 235 -22.62 23.84 18.36
CA LEU A 235 -23.24 23.16 17.22
C LEU A 235 -22.33 23.18 15.98
N PHE A 236 -21.74 24.34 15.66
CA PHE A 236 -20.77 24.46 14.57
C PHE A 236 -19.55 23.56 14.80
N THR A 237 -19.04 23.53 16.03
CA THR A 237 -17.91 22.68 16.43
C THR A 237 -18.26 21.19 16.31
N MET A 238 -19.46 20.79 16.75
CA MET A 238 -19.98 19.43 16.62
C MET A 238 -20.15 19.04 15.15
N TRP A 239 -20.61 19.95 14.30
CA TRP A 239 -20.70 19.71 12.86
C TRP A 239 -19.31 19.55 12.22
N PHE A 240 -18.37 20.47 12.46
CA PHE A 240 -17.04 20.41 11.85
C PHE A 240 -16.20 19.23 12.35
N SER A 241 -16.19 19.01 13.66
CA SER A 241 -15.37 17.97 14.31
C SER A 241 -16.06 16.61 14.29
N GLY A 242 -17.38 16.57 14.43
CA GLY A 242 -18.13 15.34 14.68
C GLY A 242 -18.90 14.75 13.51
N ARG A 243 -19.04 15.44 12.35
CA ARG A 243 -19.89 15.02 11.22
C ARG A 243 -19.82 13.53 10.88
N ASN A 244 -18.62 12.96 10.82
CA ASN A 244 -18.44 11.56 10.45
C ASN A 244 -19.03 10.59 11.49
N PHE A 245 -18.99 10.92 12.79
CA PHE A 245 -19.60 10.11 13.84
C PHE A 245 -21.13 10.08 13.69
N TYR A 246 -21.75 11.24 13.46
CA TYR A 246 -23.20 11.33 13.27
C TYR A 246 -23.68 10.60 12.01
N LEU A 247 -23.00 10.80 10.87
CA LEU A 247 -23.35 10.10 9.63
C LEU A 247 -23.20 8.59 9.75
N THR A 248 -22.17 8.13 10.47
CA THR A 248 -21.95 6.69 10.70
C THR A 248 -23.01 6.12 11.65
N ALA A 249 -23.32 6.82 12.74
CA ALA A 249 -24.39 6.43 13.66
C ALA A 249 -25.76 6.32 12.99
N LEU A 250 -26.10 7.25 12.11
CA LEU A 250 -27.36 7.23 11.36
C LEU A 250 -27.45 6.03 10.42
N ARG A 251 -26.38 5.73 9.68
CA ARG A 251 -26.31 4.53 8.83
C ARG A 251 -26.43 3.25 9.65
N LEU A 252 -25.70 3.13 10.75
CA LEU A 252 -25.75 1.96 11.63
C LEU A 252 -27.14 1.70 12.22
N ALA A 253 -27.86 2.78 12.56
CA ALA A 253 -29.21 2.69 13.07
C ALA A 253 -30.20 2.10 12.05
N GLN A 254 -30.00 2.37 10.74
CA GLN A 254 -30.83 1.79 9.67
C GLN A 254 -30.70 0.26 9.62
N HIS A 255 -29.52 -0.27 9.94
CA HIS A 255 -29.21 -1.70 9.92
C HIS A 255 -29.27 -2.36 11.32
N LEU A 256 -29.91 -1.70 12.31
CA LEU A 256 -30.04 -2.20 13.69
C LEU A 256 -28.71 -2.63 14.34
N SER A 257 -27.63 -1.94 13.98
CA SER A 257 -26.29 -2.16 14.54
C SER A 257 -25.85 -0.94 15.37
N ALA A 258 -24.94 -1.15 16.32
CA ALA A 258 -24.45 -0.09 17.18
C ALA A 258 -22.95 -0.23 17.41
N ASN A 259 -22.24 0.89 17.37
CA ASN A 259 -20.81 0.96 17.65
C ASN A 259 -20.49 2.18 18.54
N MET A 260 -19.20 2.44 18.76
CA MET A 260 -18.73 3.61 19.50
C MET A 260 -19.29 4.93 18.95
N ASP A 261 -19.38 5.08 17.63
CA ASP A 261 -19.90 6.29 16.98
C ASP A 261 -21.38 6.53 17.33
N THR A 262 -22.18 5.47 17.46
CA THR A 262 -23.58 5.54 17.92
C THR A 262 -23.69 6.15 19.32
N LEU A 263 -22.86 5.70 20.26
CA LEU A 263 -22.87 6.22 21.63
C LEU A 263 -22.44 7.68 21.68
N VAL A 264 -21.41 8.04 20.92
CA VAL A 264 -20.90 9.41 20.81
C VAL A 264 -21.98 10.33 20.23
N ALA A 265 -22.60 9.93 19.12
CA ALA A 265 -23.65 10.70 18.48
C ALA A 265 -24.85 10.92 19.41
N LEU A 266 -25.31 9.89 20.11
CA LEU A 266 -26.42 9.99 21.06
C LEU A 266 -26.06 10.85 22.27
N GLY A 267 -24.92 10.61 22.92
CA GLY A 267 -24.51 11.32 24.13
C GLY A 267 -24.26 12.81 23.89
N THR A 268 -23.53 13.15 22.83
CA THR A 268 -23.22 14.55 22.49
C THR A 268 -24.45 15.30 21.97
N SER A 269 -25.33 14.65 21.20
CA SER A 269 -26.62 15.24 20.81
C SER A 269 -27.53 15.49 22.01
N ALA A 270 -27.62 14.54 22.94
CA ALA A 270 -28.46 14.66 24.12
C ALA A 270 -27.97 15.79 25.04
N ALA A 271 -26.65 15.87 25.27
CA ALA A 271 -26.02 16.93 26.05
C ALA A 271 -26.24 18.33 25.44
N TRP A 272 -26.11 18.47 24.12
CA TRP A 272 -26.39 19.74 23.44
C TRP A 272 -27.88 20.09 23.48
N LEU A 273 -28.76 19.13 23.17
CA LEU A 273 -30.21 19.36 23.13
C LEU A 273 -30.75 19.74 24.52
N SER A 274 -30.33 19.07 25.59
CA SER A 274 -30.74 19.42 26.95
C SER A 274 -30.28 20.82 27.35
N SER A 275 -29.08 21.21 26.94
CA SER A 275 -28.54 22.54 27.20
C SER A 275 -29.30 23.62 26.44
N VAL A 276 -29.69 23.37 25.18
CA VAL A 276 -30.51 24.29 24.38
C VAL A 276 -31.90 24.46 24.99
N ILE A 277 -32.54 23.38 25.44
CA ILE A 277 -33.85 23.45 26.11
C ILE A 277 -33.77 24.36 27.35
N LEU A 278 -32.70 24.22 28.15
CA LEU A 278 -32.45 25.06 29.31
C LEU A 278 -32.19 26.53 28.95
N ILE A 279 -31.45 26.78 27.87
CA ILE A 279 -31.20 28.15 27.39
C ILE A 279 -32.49 28.81 26.91
N VAL A 280 -33.35 28.10 26.18
CA VAL A 280 -34.61 28.66 25.67
C VAL A 280 -35.62 28.88 26.79
N ASN A 281 -35.71 27.92 27.73
CA ASN A 281 -36.61 28.01 28.87
C ASN A 281 -35.87 27.66 30.18
N PRO A 282 -35.28 28.68 30.85
CA PRO A 282 -34.56 28.50 32.12
C PRO A 282 -35.43 28.01 33.29
N ASP A 283 -36.75 28.14 33.18
CA ASP A 283 -37.74 27.72 34.18
C ASP A 283 -38.31 26.32 33.88
N PHE A 284 -37.85 25.68 32.80
CA PHE A 284 -38.19 24.28 32.50
C PHE A 284 -37.72 23.31 33.60
N ILE A 285 -36.69 23.69 34.36
CA ILE A 285 -36.16 22.96 35.52
C ILE A 285 -36.24 23.85 36.78
N PRO A 286 -37.38 23.90 37.49
CA PRO A 286 -37.48 24.62 38.75
C PRO A 286 -36.58 24.00 39.84
N GLY A 287 -35.76 24.83 40.51
CA GLY A 287 -35.03 24.45 41.74
C GLY A 287 -33.79 23.56 41.59
N GLY A 288 -33.43 23.13 40.38
CA GLY A 288 -32.22 22.34 40.10
C GLY A 288 -31.01 23.17 39.65
N GLY A 289 -29.80 22.64 39.84
CA GLY A 289 -28.57 23.23 39.28
C GLY A 289 -28.67 23.32 37.76
N ARG A 290 -28.62 24.55 37.21
CA ARG A 290 -28.72 24.85 35.78
C ARG A 290 -27.39 24.57 35.06
N HIS A 291 -26.90 23.34 35.18
CA HIS A 291 -25.67 22.92 34.51
C HIS A 291 -25.95 22.68 33.03
N LEU A 292 -25.16 23.35 32.19
CA LEU A 292 -25.16 23.16 30.75
C LEU A 292 -24.06 22.14 30.44
N TYR A 293 -24.32 21.22 29.53
CA TYR A 293 -23.38 20.17 29.11
C TYR A 293 -22.75 20.48 27.75
N LEU A 294 -22.67 21.77 27.40
CA LEU A 294 -22.15 22.24 26.11
C LEU A 294 -20.64 21.96 26.00
N ASP A 295 -19.91 22.13 27.10
CA ASP A 295 -18.49 21.81 27.24
C ASP A 295 -18.24 20.30 27.06
N ALA A 296 -19.03 19.45 27.72
CA ALA A 296 -18.93 18.00 27.65
C ALA A 296 -19.15 17.48 26.22
N ALA A 297 -20.14 18.02 25.49
CA ALA A 297 -20.44 17.61 24.12
C ALA A 297 -19.26 17.82 23.17
N VAL A 298 -18.57 18.96 23.25
CA VAL A 298 -17.41 19.24 22.39
C VAL A 298 -16.12 18.61 22.91
N MET A 299 -15.96 18.46 24.23
CA MET A 299 -14.77 17.84 24.82
C MET A 299 -14.66 16.35 24.48
N ILE A 300 -15.79 15.64 24.47
CA ILE A 300 -15.84 14.24 24.02
C ILE A 300 -15.34 14.12 22.57
N LEU A 301 -15.83 14.98 21.68
CA LEU A 301 -15.39 15.00 20.28
C LEU A 301 -13.90 15.36 20.14
N ALA A 302 -13.40 16.27 20.97
CA ALA A 302 -11.99 16.64 21.00
C ALA A 302 -11.08 15.45 21.32
N PHE A 303 -11.38 14.70 22.39
CA PHE A 303 -10.58 13.54 22.79
C PHE A 303 -10.65 12.40 21.77
N LEU A 304 -11.82 12.18 21.16
CA LEU A 304 -11.97 11.16 20.12
C LEU A 304 -11.18 11.51 18.86
N GLN A 305 -11.25 12.75 18.39
CA GLN A 305 -10.49 13.18 17.22
C GLN A 305 -8.99 13.23 17.48
N PHE A 306 -8.59 13.61 18.69
CA PHE A 306 -7.21 13.51 19.14
C PHE A 306 -6.72 12.06 19.09
N GLY A 307 -7.52 11.11 19.58
CA GLY A 307 -7.19 9.69 19.51
C GLY A 307 -7.09 9.15 18.10
N LYS A 308 -8.04 9.53 17.23
CA LYS A 308 -7.98 9.19 15.80
C LYS A 308 -6.71 9.75 15.14
N ALA A 309 -6.31 10.97 15.49
CA ALA A 309 -5.08 11.58 14.97
C ALA A 309 -3.81 10.84 15.42
N LEU A 310 -3.75 10.41 16.69
CA LEU A 310 -2.64 9.58 17.19
C LEU A 310 -2.61 8.21 16.51
N GLU A 311 -3.77 7.59 16.30
CA GLU A 311 -3.91 6.31 15.62
C GLU A 311 -3.42 6.37 14.16
N THR A 312 -3.93 7.34 13.37
CA THR A 312 -3.50 7.50 11.98
C THR A 312 -2.01 7.82 11.88
N ARG A 313 -1.47 8.63 12.80
CA ARG A 313 -0.03 8.91 12.87
C ARG A 313 0.79 7.64 13.15
N ALA A 314 0.35 6.79 14.07
CA ALA A 314 1.04 5.54 14.39
C ALA A 314 1.04 4.56 13.19
N LYS A 315 -0.07 4.48 12.45
CA LYS A 315 -0.19 3.65 11.23
C LYS A 315 0.70 4.14 10.08
N ARG A 316 0.94 5.45 9.95
CA ARG A 316 1.74 6.02 8.84
C ARG A 316 3.18 5.49 8.78
N THR A 317 3.81 5.28 9.93
CA THR A 317 5.19 4.78 10.03
C THR A 317 5.38 3.39 9.40
N THR A 318 4.30 2.62 9.26
CA THR A 318 4.29 1.28 8.67
C THR A 318 4.30 1.31 7.14
N SER A 319 3.46 2.15 6.53
CA SER A 319 3.21 2.15 5.08
C SER A 319 4.38 2.70 4.25
N GLU A 320 5.22 3.57 4.83
CA GLU A 320 6.39 4.14 4.17
C GLU A 320 7.46 3.07 3.80
N ALA A 321 7.47 1.91 4.46
CA ALA A 321 8.41 0.82 4.21
C ALA A 321 8.01 -0.12 3.03
N ILE A 322 6.77 -0.06 2.55
CA ILE A 322 6.33 -0.84 1.37
C ILE A 322 6.83 -0.15 0.08
N GLY A 323 6.82 1.18 0.07
CA GLY A 323 7.30 1.98 -1.05
C GLY A 323 8.79 1.82 -1.35
N SER A 324 9.61 1.27 -0.43
CA SER A 324 11.02 0.97 -0.72
C SER A 324 11.21 -0.27 -1.59
N LEU A 325 10.27 -1.23 -1.59
CA LEU A 325 10.31 -2.41 -2.47
C LEU A 325 9.97 -2.03 -3.91
N VAL A 326 9.06 -1.07 -4.12
CA VAL A 326 8.66 -0.57 -5.45
C VAL A 326 9.78 0.22 -6.13
N LYS A 327 10.69 0.82 -5.36
CA LYS A 327 11.86 1.54 -5.89
C LYS A 327 12.92 0.66 -6.55
N LEU A 328 12.81 -0.66 -6.40
CA LEU A 328 13.79 -1.62 -6.92
C LEU A 328 13.56 -1.99 -8.39
N ALA A 329 12.33 -1.81 -8.91
CA ALA A 329 12.07 -2.02 -10.33
C ALA A 329 12.61 -0.84 -11.14
N PRO A 330 13.45 -1.08 -12.17
CA PRO A 330 13.91 -0.01 -13.04
C PRO A 330 12.72 0.59 -13.79
N LYS A 331 12.71 1.91 -13.93
CA LYS A 331 11.58 2.63 -14.55
C LYS A 331 11.62 2.59 -16.07
N VAL A 332 12.77 2.31 -16.66
CA VAL A 332 13.01 2.31 -18.10
C VAL A 332 13.72 1.03 -18.54
N ALA A 333 13.45 0.60 -19.76
CA ALA A 333 14.04 -0.55 -20.42
C ALA A 333 14.55 -0.20 -21.82
N SER A 334 15.64 -0.84 -22.26
CA SER A 334 16.16 -0.68 -23.63
C SER A 334 15.53 -1.70 -24.57
N VAL A 335 14.55 -1.26 -25.36
CA VAL A 335 13.86 -2.07 -26.36
C VAL A 335 14.64 -2.05 -27.66
N VAL A 336 14.94 -3.24 -28.19
CA VAL A 336 15.64 -3.46 -29.45
C VAL A 336 14.62 -3.75 -30.54
N ARG A 337 14.57 -2.90 -31.57
CA ARG A 337 13.74 -3.07 -32.77
C ARG A 337 14.64 -3.09 -34.00
N GLY A 338 14.10 -3.46 -35.16
CA GLY A 338 14.88 -3.59 -36.40
C GLY A 338 15.61 -2.32 -36.87
N ARG A 339 15.28 -1.13 -36.32
CA ARG A 339 15.92 0.16 -36.63
C ARG A 339 16.88 0.68 -35.55
N GLY A 340 17.06 -0.04 -34.43
CA GLY A 340 17.97 0.36 -33.34
C GLY A 340 17.38 0.14 -31.94
N GLU A 341 17.99 0.79 -30.95
CA GLU A 341 17.59 0.73 -29.53
C GLU A 341 16.84 2.00 -29.11
N ALA A 342 15.70 1.82 -28.43
CA ALA A 342 14.90 2.88 -27.84
C ALA A 342 14.68 2.63 -26.35
N LEU A 343 14.77 3.69 -25.53
CA LEU A 343 14.48 3.63 -24.11
C LEU A 343 12.98 3.85 -23.90
N LEU A 344 12.30 2.89 -23.29
CA LEU A 344 10.87 2.96 -23.00
C LEU A 344 10.62 2.82 -21.50
N PRO A 345 9.66 3.56 -20.92
CA PRO A 345 9.15 3.26 -19.60
C PRO A 345 8.65 1.80 -19.52
N VAL A 346 8.96 1.09 -18.44
CA VAL A 346 8.59 -0.33 -18.26
C VAL A 346 7.08 -0.53 -18.37
N SER A 347 6.31 0.46 -17.92
CA SER A 347 4.86 0.44 -18.02
C SER A 347 4.35 0.41 -19.47
N LEU A 348 5.13 0.86 -20.46
CA LEU A 348 4.73 0.89 -21.88
C LEU A 348 5.23 -0.33 -22.68
N LEU A 349 5.93 -1.27 -22.04
CA LEU A 349 6.38 -2.50 -22.68
C LEU A 349 5.19 -3.39 -23.05
N GLN A 350 5.32 -4.08 -24.17
CA GLN A 350 4.32 -5.04 -24.65
C GLN A 350 4.92 -6.47 -24.69
N PRO A 351 4.09 -7.51 -24.50
CA PRO A 351 4.53 -8.88 -24.75
C PRO A 351 5.12 -9.03 -26.16
N GLY A 352 6.26 -9.71 -26.26
CA GLY A 352 7.01 -9.85 -27.51
C GLY A 352 8.08 -8.78 -27.75
N ASP A 353 8.18 -7.74 -26.92
CA ASP A 353 9.29 -6.78 -27.01
C ASP A 353 10.62 -7.46 -26.68
N LEU A 354 11.66 -7.15 -27.47
CA LEU A 354 13.02 -7.63 -27.23
C LEU A 354 13.79 -6.59 -26.40
N ILE A 355 14.22 -6.97 -25.21
CA ILE A 355 14.92 -6.09 -24.27
C ILE A 355 16.38 -6.51 -24.17
N ARG A 356 17.29 -5.54 -24.22
CA ARG A 356 18.71 -5.76 -23.93
C ARG A 356 19.01 -5.40 -22.48
N VAL A 357 19.68 -6.31 -21.78
CA VAL A 357 20.16 -6.12 -20.40
C VAL A 357 21.68 -6.26 -20.38
N ARG A 358 22.36 -5.24 -19.86
CA ARG A 358 23.83 -5.17 -19.73
C ARG A 358 24.29 -5.60 -18.32
N PRO A 359 25.59 -5.91 -18.12
CA PRO A 359 26.11 -6.20 -16.78
C PRO A 359 25.83 -5.05 -15.82
N GLY A 360 25.35 -5.38 -14.62
CA GLY A 360 24.97 -4.43 -13.58
C GLY A 360 23.56 -3.82 -13.73
N GLU A 361 22.88 -4.02 -14.85
CA GLU A 361 21.50 -3.55 -15.03
C GLU A 361 20.50 -4.51 -14.36
N THR A 362 19.42 -3.95 -13.80
CA THR A 362 18.29 -4.72 -13.28
C THR A 362 17.42 -5.20 -14.43
N VAL A 363 16.97 -6.45 -14.39
CA VAL A 363 15.99 -6.99 -15.33
C VAL A 363 14.66 -6.25 -15.12
N PRO A 364 14.15 -5.53 -16.13
CA PRO A 364 13.01 -4.63 -15.94
C PRO A 364 11.69 -5.35 -15.75
N ILE A 365 11.51 -6.49 -16.40
CA ILE A 365 10.26 -7.24 -16.40
C ILE A 365 10.50 -8.71 -16.74
N ASP A 366 9.50 -9.55 -16.48
CA ASP A 366 9.56 -10.97 -16.74
C ASP A 366 9.63 -11.28 -18.24
N GLY A 367 10.45 -12.28 -18.58
CA GLY A 367 10.61 -12.67 -19.97
C GLY A 367 11.43 -13.94 -20.18
N LYS A 368 11.77 -14.21 -21.44
CA LYS A 368 12.54 -15.39 -21.85
C LYS A 368 13.75 -15.00 -22.69
N VAL A 369 14.94 -15.47 -22.30
CA VAL A 369 16.19 -15.17 -23.00
C VAL A 369 16.14 -15.76 -24.42
N VAL A 370 16.43 -14.93 -25.41
CA VAL A 370 16.49 -15.32 -26.83
C VAL A 370 17.94 -15.46 -27.29
N GLN A 371 18.83 -14.59 -26.81
CA GLN A 371 20.24 -14.56 -27.21
C GLN A 371 21.15 -14.11 -26.07
N GLY A 372 22.36 -14.66 -26.01
CA GLY A 372 23.37 -14.35 -25.00
C GLY A 372 23.38 -15.33 -23.84
N ASN A 373 24.37 -15.15 -22.96
CA ASN A 373 24.52 -15.87 -21.71
C ASN A 373 24.95 -14.89 -20.61
N SER A 374 24.55 -15.18 -19.38
CA SER A 374 24.71 -14.27 -18.26
C SER A 374 24.51 -15.03 -16.93
N SER A 375 24.90 -14.42 -15.83
CA SER A 375 24.45 -14.82 -14.49
C SER A 375 23.60 -13.73 -13.87
N ILE A 376 22.48 -14.13 -13.26
CA ILE A 376 21.49 -13.23 -12.66
C ILE A 376 21.42 -13.50 -11.16
N ASP A 377 21.53 -12.42 -10.39
CA ASP A 377 21.34 -12.44 -8.95
C ASP A 377 19.84 -12.34 -8.62
N GLU A 378 19.30 -13.46 -8.12
CA GLU A 378 17.91 -13.58 -7.69
C GLU A 378 17.75 -13.50 -6.16
N SER A 379 18.79 -13.16 -5.41
CA SER A 379 18.80 -13.19 -3.94
C SER A 379 17.68 -12.37 -3.30
N MET A 380 17.26 -11.29 -3.96
CA MET A 380 16.15 -10.45 -3.51
C MET A 380 14.77 -11.14 -3.56
N LEU A 381 14.61 -12.17 -4.41
CA LEU A 381 13.37 -12.91 -4.59
C LEU A 381 13.44 -14.31 -3.97
N SER A 382 14.53 -15.04 -4.23
CA SER A 382 14.71 -16.42 -3.78
C SER A 382 15.37 -16.54 -2.41
N GLY A 383 16.08 -15.50 -1.95
CA GLY A 383 16.95 -15.57 -0.77
C GLY A 383 18.27 -16.32 -1.00
N GLU A 384 18.47 -16.91 -2.19
CA GLU A 384 19.68 -17.65 -2.50
C GLU A 384 20.80 -16.70 -3.00
N PRO A 385 22.01 -16.74 -2.39
CA PRO A 385 23.08 -15.79 -2.63
C PRO A 385 23.91 -16.12 -3.88
N VAL A 386 23.72 -17.32 -4.44
CA VAL A 386 24.44 -17.76 -5.63
C VAL A 386 23.62 -17.35 -6.86
N PRO A 387 24.14 -16.50 -7.76
CA PRO A 387 23.49 -16.13 -9.01
C PRO A 387 23.23 -17.34 -9.90
N VAL A 388 22.09 -17.30 -10.58
CA VAL A 388 21.63 -18.34 -11.49
C VAL A 388 22.17 -18.06 -12.90
N SER A 389 22.74 -19.07 -13.54
CA SER A 389 23.19 -18.96 -14.93
C SER A 389 22.00 -19.00 -15.89
N VAL A 390 21.94 -18.06 -16.82
CA VAL A 390 20.91 -17.98 -17.85
C VAL A 390 21.51 -18.01 -19.26
N ALA A 391 20.81 -18.70 -20.15
CA ALA A 391 21.14 -18.82 -21.57
C ALA A 391 19.86 -18.79 -22.41
N ALA A 392 20.00 -18.76 -23.74
CA ALA A 392 18.85 -18.82 -24.66
C ALA A 392 17.87 -19.95 -24.28
N GLY A 393 16.60 -19.59 -24.10
CA GLY A 393 15.53 -20.47 -23.63
C GLY A 393 15.21 -20.36 -22.13
N SER A 394 16.07 -19.74 -21.32
CA SER A 394 15.84 -19.57 -19.88
C SER A 394 14.82 -18.47 -19.59
N GLU A 395 14.04 -18.61 -18.51
CA GLU A 395 13.17 -17.55 -18.00
C GLU A 395 13.98 -16.57 -17.13
N VAL A 396 13.59 -15.30 -17.14
CA VAL A 396 14.15 -14.24 -16.31
C VAL A 396 13.04 -13.48 -15.60
N THR A 397 13.29 -13.09 -14.36
CA THR A 397 12.30 -12.44 -13.50
C THR A 397 12.63 -10.97 -13.31
N GLY A 398 11.62 -10.10 -13.40
CA GLY A 398 11.77 -8.66 -13.16
C GLY A 398 12.23 -8.35 -11.73
N GLY A 399 13.11 -7.34 -11.59
CA GLY A 399 13.69 -6.93 -10.32
C GLY A 399 14.98 -7.68 -9.92
N THR A 400 15.37 -8.71 -10.66
CA THR A 400 16.66 -9.41 -10.50
C THR A 400 17.80 -8.62 -11.13
N ILE A 401 19.04 -8.83 -10.71
CA ILE A 401 20.20 -8.04 -11.17
C ILE A 401 21.06 -8.88 -12.10
N ASN A 402 21.33 -8.39 -13.31
CA ASN A 402 22.31 -9.01 -14.18
C ASN A 402 23.72 -8.76 -13.62
N ARG A 403 24.47 -9.82 -13.32
CA ARG A 403 25.85 -9.74 -12.83
C ARG A 403 26.85 -9.71 -13.98
N SER A 404 26.70 -10.59 -14.95
CA SER A 404 27.69 -10.85 -15.99
C SER A 404 27.09 -10.96 -17.38
N GLY A 405 27.87 -10.60 -18.41
CA GLY A 405 27.45 -10.75 -19.81
C GLY A 405 26.28 -9.83 -20.22
N THR A 406 25.99 -9.82 -21.52
CA THR A 406 24.83 -9.11 -22.09
C THR A 406 23.92 -10.13 -22.74
N PHE A 407 22.62 -10.00 -22.49
CA PHE A 407 21.63 -10.86 -23.11
C PHE A 407 20.44 -10.06 -23.64
N LEU A 408 19.73 -10.68 -24.59
CA LEU A 408 18.47 -10.23 -25.16
C LEU A 408 17.39 -11.20 -24.71
N PHE A 409 16.30 -10.66 -24.18
CA PHE A 409 15.14 -11.45 -23.78
C PHE A 409 13.86 -10.88 -24.38
N GLU A 410 12.89 -11.75 -24.61
CA GLU A 410 11.54 -11.41 -25.07
C GLU A 410 10.61 -11.27 -23.86
N VAL A 411 9.87 -10.16 -23.79
CA VAL A 411 8.90 -9.89 -22.71
C VAL A 411 7.75 -10.89 -22.78
N THR A 412 7.46 -11.58 -21.68
CA THR A 412 6.37 -12.57 -21.61
C THR A 412 5.17 -12.09 -20.80
N ARG A 413 5.42 -11.41 -19.66
CA ARG A 413 4.38 -10.91 -18.75
C ARG A 413 4.58 -9.43 -18.48
N VAL A 414 3.49 -8.66 -18.43
CA VAL A 414 3.53 -7.21 -18.21
C VAL A 414 2.59 -6.77 -17.08
N GLY A 415 2.91 -5.64 -16.44
CA GLY A 415 2.03 -5.03 -15.43
C GLY A 415 1.74 -5.95 -14.23
N GLU A 416 0.46 -6.16 -13.94
CA GLU A 416 -0.02 -6.95 -12.79
C GLU A 416 0.28 -8.45 -12.91
N GLU A 417 0.58 -8.96 -14.11
CA GLU A 417 0.89 -10.37 -14.35
C GLU A 417 2.35 -10.73 -14.05
N THR A 418 3.18 -9.75 -13.69
CA THR A 418 4.59 -10.00 -13.38
C THR A 418 4.76 -10.69 -12.03
N THR A 419 5.81 -11.51 -11.89
CA THR A 419 6.10 -12.24 -10.64
C THR A 419 6.22 -11.29 -9.44
N LEU A 420 6.90 -10.16 -9.63
CA LEU A 420 7.05 -9.14 -8.60
C LEU A 420 5.70 -8.49 -8.24
N ALA A 421 4.83 -8.19 -9.21
CA ALA A 421 3.49 -7.66 -8.94
C ALA A 421 2.62 -8.66 -8.16
N HIS A 422 2.69 -9.95 -8.49
CA HIS A 422 2.03 -11.01 -7.73
C HIS A 422 2.54 -11.09 -6.28
N ILE A 423 3.86 -11.02 -6.06
CA ILE A 423 4.43 -10.98 -4.70
C ILE A 423 3.95 -9.74 -3.95
N ILE A 424 3.97 -8.56 -4.56
CA ILE A 424 3.47 -7.32 -3.97
C ILE A 424 1.99 -7.46 -3.60
N ALA A 425 1.17 -8.01 -4.49
CA ALA A 425 -0.26 -8.23 -4.24
C ALA A 425 -0.49 -9.20 -3.07
N MET A 426 0.24 -10.33 -3.02
CA MET A 426 0.15 -11.29 -1.92
C MET A 426 0.56 -10.66 -0.58
N VAL A 427 1.65 -9.90 -0.55
CA VAL A 427 2.13 -9.18 0.65
C VAL A 427 1.09 -8.15 1.09
N LYS A 428 0.52 -7.39 0.15
CA LYS A 428 -0.55 -6.43 0.43
C LYS A 428 -1.77 -7.11 1.03
N HIS A 429 -2.22 -8.23 0.46
CA HIS A 429 -3.33 -9.01 0.98
C HIS A 429 -3.08 -9.52 2.41
N ALA A 430 -1.87 -10.02 2.70
CA ALA A 430 -1.53 -10.46 4.05
C ALA A 430 -1.50 -9.33 5.08
N GLN A 431 -1.09 -8.12 4.67
CA GLN A 431 -0.94 -6.96 5.55
C GLN A 431 -2.23 -6.19 5.83
N LEU A 432 -3.26 -6.32 4.98
CA LEU A 432 -4.53 -5.61 5.12
C LEU A 432 -5.53 -6.28 6.09
N SER A 433 -5.15 -7.40 6.71
CA SER A 433 -6.03 -8.09 7.66
C SER A 433 -6.09 -7.36 9.01
N LYS A 434 -7.30 -7.09 9.54
CA LYS A 434 -7.46 -6.33 10.78
C LYS A 434 -6.79 -7.01 11.99
N PRO A 435 -6.12 -6.23 12.88
CA PRO A 435 -5.54 -6.75 14.10
C PRO A 435 -6.59 -7.38 15.04
N PRO A 436 -6.26 -8.50 15.70
CA PRO A 436 -7.17 -9.18 16.63
C PRO A 436 -7.70 -8.29 17.75
N ILE A 437 -6.91 -7.34 18.27
CA ILE A 437 -7.34 -6.47 19.38
C ILE A 437 -8.34 -5.39 18.95
N ALA A 438 -8.25 -4.91 17.70
CA ALA A 438 -9.24 -3.97 17.16
C ALA A 438 -10.60 -4.66 17.01
N ARG A 439 -10.61 -5.93 16.59
CA ARG A 439 -11.83 -6.76 16.56
C ARG A 439 -12.41 -6.99 17.96
N LEU A 440 -11.55 -7.10 18.98
CA LEU A 440 -11.98 -7.22 20.37
C LEU A 440 -12.69 -5.94 20.83
N VAL A 441 -12.13 -4.76 20.56
CA VAL A 441 -12.76 -3.47 20.90
C VAL A 441 -14.10 -3.33 20.18
N ASP A 442 -14.17 -3.62 18.89
CA ASP A 442 -15.42 -3.58 18.12
C ASP A 442 -16.48 -4.53 18.69
N ARG A 443 -16.08 -5.75 19.11
CA ARG A 443 -16.98 -6.73 19.74
C ARG A 443 -17.47 -6.27 21.11
N VAL A 444 -16.60 -5.66 21.91
CA VAL A 444 -16.98 -5.09 23.22
C VAL A 444 -17.96 -3.95 23.01
N SER A 445 -17.71 -3.02 22.08
CA SER A 445 -18.62 -1.91 21.78
C SER A 445 -19.99 -2.38 21.27
N ALA A 446 -20.03 -3.43 20.43
CA ALA A 446 -21.27 -3.97 19.90
C ALA A 446 -22.23 -4.50 20.98
N VAL A 447 -21.71 -4.94 22.13
CA VAL A 447 -22.51 -5.38 23.29
C VAL A 447 -22.70 -4.24 24.29
N PHE A 448 -21.63 -3.49 24.58
CA PHE A 448 -21.61 -2.43 25.58
C PHE A 448 -22.59 -1.29 25.24
N VAL A 449 -22.65 -0.86 23.97
CA VAL A 449 -23.47 0.28 23.57
C VAL A 449 -24.97 0.01 23.72
N PRO A 450 -25.55 -1.10 23.22
CA PRO A 450 -26.95 -1.43 23.47
C PRO A 450 -27.30 -1.54 24.96
N VAL A 451 -26.40 -2.12 25.77
CA VAL A 451 -26.59 -2.25 27.22
C VAL A 451 -26.63 -0.88 27.89
N VAL A 452 -25.74 0.04 27.54
CA VAL A 452 -25.73 1.42 28.07
C VAL A 452 -26.99 2.18 27.69
N ILE A 453 -27.44 2.06 26.44
CA ILE A 453 -28.69 2.69 25.98
C ILE A 453 -29.88 2.15 26.78
N ALA A 454 -29.94 0.84 27.02
CA ALA A 454 -30.97 0.22 27.83
C ALA A 454 -30.93 0.72 29.29
N ILE A 455 -29.75 0.80 29.91
CA ILE A 455 -29.58 1.32 31.27
C ILE A 455 -29.99 2.80 31.35
N SER A 456 -29.63 3.62 30.36
CA SER A 456 -30.04 5.03 30.29
C SER A 456 -31.56 5.16 30.20
N LEU A 457 -32.21 4.37 29.36
CA LEU A 457 -33.67 4.37 29.23
C LEU A 457 -34.37 3.89 30.51
N ILE A 458 -33.87 2.82 31.15
CA ILE A 458 -34.38 2.33 32.43
C ILE A 458 -34.21 3.40 33.51
N THR A 459 -33.07 4.08 33.54
CA THR A 459 -32.78 5.17 34.48
C THR A 459 -33.76 6.32 34.29
N PHE A 460 -33.95 6.76 33.05
CA PHE A 460 -34.93 7.79 32.69
C PHE A 460 -36.34 7.41 33.16
N VAL A 461 -36.82 6.21 32.81
CA VAL A 461 -38.16 5.74 33.18
C VAL A 461 -38.33 5.65 34.70
N THR A 462 -37.33 5.12 35.40
CA THR A 462 -37.38 4.97 36.87
C THR A 462 -37.54 6.33 37.54
N TRP A 463 -36.72 7.31 37.14
CA TRP A 463 -36.77 8.65 37.69
C TRP A 463 -37.97 9.46 37.20
N TYR A 464 -38.51 9.15 36.02
CA TYR A 464 -39.76 9.72 35.55
C TYR A 464 -40.97 9.25 36.38
N LEU A 465 -40.91 8.04 36.96
CA LEU A 465 -41.99 7.50 37.78
C LEU A 465 -41.84 7.80 39.28
N LEU A 466 -40.61 7.86 39.80
CA LEU A 466 -40.31 7.93 41.23
C LEU A 466 -39.53 9.19 41.65
N GLY A 467 -39.14 10.04 40.70
CA GLY A 467 -38.23 11.15 40.94
C GLY A 467 -38.85 12.34 41.66
N PRO A 468 -38.00 13.22 42.23
CA PRO A 468 -38.44 14.47 42.84
C PRO A 468 -38.96 15.44 41.78
N GLU A 469 -39.87 16.34 42.17
CA GLU A 469 -40.24 17.45 41.29
C GLU A 469 -39.06 18.41 41.12
N PRO A 470 -38.78 18.90 39.88
CA PRO A 470 -39.42 18.59 38.60
C PRO A 470 -38.98 17.22 38.01
N VAL A 471 -39.95 16.32 37.88
CA VAL A 471 -39.73 14.90 37.55
C VAL A 471 -39.05 14.70 36.19
N LEU A 472 -39.55 15.37 35.14
CA LEU A 472 -39.02 15.25 33.78
C LEU A 472 -37.57 15.72 33.67
N ALA A 473 -37.25 16.83 34.33
CA ALA A 473 -35.93 17.42 34.33
C ALA A 473 -34.91 16.49 35.00
N TYR A 474 -35.25 15.97 36.19
CA TYR A 474 -34.39 15.06 36.91
C TYR A 474 -34.17 13.75 36.13
N ALA A 475 -35.25 13.18 35.58
CA ALA A 475 -35.18 11.97 34.76
C ALA A 475 -34.30 12.15 33.52
N LEU A 476 -34.46 13.27 32.80
CA LEU A 476 -33.67 13.59 31.62
C LEU A 476 -32.19 13.76 31.96
N THR A 477 -31.86 14.54 33.00
CA THR A 477 -30.48 14.73 33.46
C THR A 477 -29.83 13.40 33.87
N ALA A 478 -30.54 12.55 34.61
CA ALA A 478 -30.04 11.24 35.02
C ALA A 478 -29.78 10.32 33.82
N GLY A 479 -30.70 10.26 32.85
CA GLY A 479 -30.54 9.45 31.63
C GLY A 479 -29.39 9.94 30.75
N ILE A 480 -29.24 11.25 30.57
CA ILE A 480 -28.14 11.87 29.82
C ILE A 480 -26.82 11.62 30.53
N ALA A 481 -26.77 11.77 31.86
CA ALA A 481 -25.56 11.51 32.64
C ALA A 481 -25.04 10.07 32.42
N VAL A 482 -25.95 9.08 32.36
CA VAL A 482 -25.57 7.69 32.03
C VAL A 482 -24.97 7.57 30.62
N LEU A 483 -25.56 8.21 29.61
CA LEU A 483 -25.03 8.17 28.23
C LEU A 483 -23.67 8.86 28.11
N VAL A 484 -23.54 10.03 28.73
CA VAL A 484 -22.33 10.86 28.66
C VAL A 484 -21.18 10.19 29.41
N ILE A 485 -21.41 9.67 30.62
CA ILE A 485 -20.36 9.04 31.43
C ILE A 485 -19.88 7.70 30.86
N ALA A 486 -20.76 6.99 30.13
CA ALA A 486 -20.43 5.72 29.53
C ALA A 486 -19.52 5.83 28.29
N CYS A 487 -19.27 7.04 27.77
CA CYS A 487 -18.43 7.23 26.59
C CYS A 487 -16.99 6.77 26.85
N PRO A 488 -16.51 5.67 26.22
CA PRO A 488 -15.25 5.04 26.58
C PRO A 488 -14.06 5.70 25.86
N CYS A 489 -13.89 7.02 26.03
CA CYS A 489 -12.85 7.80 25.33
C CYS A 489 -11.44 7.25 25.56
N ALA A 490 -11.13 6.79 26.77
CA ALA A 490 -9.83 6.22 27.11
C ALA A 490 -9.58 4.85 26.47
N LEU A 491 -10.63 4.06 26.24
CA LEU A 491 -10.51 2.73 25.64
C LEU A 491 -10.02 2.83 24.19
N GLY A 492 -10.53 3.80 23.43
CA GLY A 492 -10.08 4.06 22.05
C GLY A 492 -8.65 4.59 21.95
N LEU A 493 -8.12 5.20 23.02
CA LEU A 493 -6.78 5.79 23.08
C LEU A 493 -5.70 4.82 23.60
N ALA A 494 -6.08 3.86 24.44
CA ALA A 494 -5.14 2.98 25.13
C ALA A 494 -4.28 2.17 24.15
N THR A 495 -4.91 1.56 23.14
CA THR A 495 -4.23 0.69 22.16
C THR A 495 -3.25 1.46 21.27
N PRO A 496 -3.62 2.59 20.63
CA PRO A 496 -2.67 3.37 19.83
C PRO A 496 -1.46 3.89 20.61
N ILE A 497 -1.66 4.35 21.86
CA ILE A 497 -0.57 4.85 22.70
C ILE A 497 0.40 3.72 23.07
N ALA A 498 -0.13 2.56 23.48
CA ALA A 498 0.68 1.39 23.81
C ALA A 498 1.51 0.92 22.60
N ILE A 499 0.90 0.87 21.40
CA ILE A 499 1.60 0.51 20.17
C ILE A 499 2.70 1.52 19.85
N MET A 500 2.39 2.83 19.87
CA MET A 500 3.37 3.89 19.57
C MET A 500 4.59 3.83 20.49
N MET A 501 4.37 3.61 21.79
CA MET A 501 5.45 3.47 22.76
C MET A 501 6.21 2.17 22.58
N GLY A 502 5.52 1.07 22.28
CA GLY A 502 6.13 -0.23 22.02
C GLY A 502 7.04 -0.22 20.79
N THR A 503 6.57 0.33 19.67
CA THR A 503 7.37 0.47 18.44
C THR A 503 8.52 1.45 18.62
N GLY A 504 8.29 2.59 19.31
CA GLY A 504 9.34 3.54 19.66
C GLY A 504 10.44 2.90 20.51
N ARG A 505 10.07 2.03 21.47
CA ARG A 505 11.04 1.29 22.28
C ARG A 505 11.77 0.22 21.47
N ALA A 506 11.09 -0.51 20.60
CA ALA A 506 11.69 -1.52 19.73
C ALA A 506 12.76 -0.91 18.80
N ALA A 507 12.50 0.28 18.25
CA ALA A 507 13.45 1.00 17.40
C ALA A 507 14.75 1.35 18.14
N GLN A 508 14.68 1.71 19.44
CA GLN A 508 15.87 1.93 20.27
C GLN A 508 16.71 0.66 20.49
N LEU A 509 16.12 -0.51 20.26
CA LEU A 509 16.76 -1.83 20.33
C LEU A 509 17.16 -2.35 18.94
N ASN A 510 17.14 -1.50 17.90
CA ASN A 510 17.37 -1.87 16.50
C ASN A 510 16.36 -2.90 15.95
N ILE A 511 15.17 -3.00 16.57
CA ILE A 511 14.08 -3.85 16.10
C ILE A 511 13.08 -2.96 15.35
N LEU A 512 13.04 -3.11 14.04
CA LEU A 512 12.13 -2.39 13.17
C LEU A 512 10.82 -3.18 13.01
N ILE A 513 9.81 -2.75 13.74
CA ILE A 513 8.45 -3.30 13.64
C ILE A 513 7.71 -2.50 12.59
N ARG A 514 7.41 -3.13 11.45
CA ARG A 514 6.70 -2.47 10.37
C ARG A 514 5.26 -2.22 10.77
N ASN A 515 4.49 -3.25 11.09
CA ASN A 515 3.05 -3.19 11.41
C ASN A 515 2.76 -3.37 12.91
N SER A 516 1.74 -2.65 13.40
CA SER A 516 1.22 -2.78 14.77
C SER A 516 0.84 -4.21 15.16
N ASP A 517 0.48 -4.99 14.14
CA ASP A 517 -0.09 -6.32 14.26
C ASP A 517 1.01 -7.34 14.50
N ALA A 518 2.20 -7.16 13.90
CA ALA A 518 3.35 -8.01 14.19
C ALA A 518 3.84 -7.84 15.63
N LEU A 519 3.77 -6.64 16.22
CA LEU A 519 4.11 -6.46 17.63
C LEU A 519 3.21 -7.30 18.55
N GLN A 520 1.92 -7.38 18.23
CA GLN A 520 0.96 -8.18 18.99
C GLN A 520 1.15 -9.67 18.70
N GLY A 521 1.23 -10.05 17.43
CA GLY A 521 1.47 -11.42 17.01
C GLY A 521 2.74 -12.00 17.62
N ALA A 522 3.81 -11.21 17.68
CA ALA A 522 5.08 -11.60 18.30
C ALA A 522 4.95 -12.03 19.76
N SER A 523 3.99 -11.47 20.51
CA SER A 523 3.75 -11.88 21.91
C SER A 523 3.08 -13.24 22.05
N ALA A 524 2.45 -13.74 20.98
CA ALA A 524 1.77 -15.03 20.94
C ALA A 524 2.57 -16.11 20.19
N LEU A 525 3.76 -15.78 19.68
CA LEU A 525 4.62 -16.75 19.00
C LEU A 525 5.18 -17.78 19.97
N ASP A 526 4.98 -19.04 19.64
CA ASP A 526 5.47 -20.23 20.35
C ASP A 526 6.54 -20.97 19.54
N SER A 527 6.48 -20.86 18.22
CA SER A 527 7.43 -21.47 17.28
C SER A 527 8.08 -20.41 16.38
N LEU A 528 9.39 -20.51 16.19
CA LEU A 528 10.16 -19.67 15.26
C LEU A 528 10.74 -20.55 14.15
N VAL A 529 10.24 -20.35 12.93
CA VAL A 529 10.84 -20.91 11.72
C VAL A 529 11.78 -19.86 11.16
N VAL A 530 13.05 -20.22 11.01
CA VAL A 530 14.10 -19.30 10.56
C VAL A 530 14.58 -19.74 9.19
N ASP A 531 14.65 -18.81 8.25
CA ASP A 531 15.33 -19.06 6.99
C ASP A 531 16.84 -19.26 7.26
N LYS A 532 17.48 -20.15 6.52
CA LYS A 532 18.91 -20.41 6.74
C LYS A 532 19.74 -19.29 6.15
N THR A 533 19.51 -18.99 4.88
CA THR A 533 20.45 -18.21 4.09
C THR A 533 20.22 -16.72 4.29
N GLY A 534 21.28 -15.96 4.61
CA GLY A 534 21.17 -14.52 4.89
C GLY A 534 20.50 -14.14 6.23
N THR A 535 19.91 -15.11 6.93
CA THR A 535 19.39 -14.93 8.30
C THR A 535 20.26 -15.62 9.34
N LEU A 536 20.54 -16.92 9.19
CA LEU A 536 21.49 -17.64 10.06
C LEU A 536 22.91 -17.58 9.52
N THR A 537 23.07 -17.48 8.20
CA THR A 537 24.38 -17.43 7.53
C THR A 537 24.73 -16.00 7.10
N GLN A 538 26.02 -15.77 6.82
CA GLN A 538 26.55 -14.47 6.40
C GLN A 538 26.13 -14.04 4.98
N GLY A 539 25.44 -14.91 4.23
CA GLY A 539 24.93 -14.58 2.89
C GLY A 539 25.99 -14.46 1.79
N ALA A 540 27.26 -14.77 2.08
CA ALA A 540 28.34 -14.79 1.10
C ALA A 540 29.14 -16.09 1.23
N PRO A 541 29.52 -16.75 0.11
CA PRO A 541 30.38 -17.91 0.16
C PRO A 541 31.79 -17.53 0.66
N GLU A 542 32.39 -18.44 1.43
CA GLU A 542 33.75 -18.33 1.95
C GLU A 542 34.46 -19.69 1.78
N LEU A 543 35.75 -19.66 1.45
CA LEU A 543 36.56 -20.86 1.37
C LEU A 543 36.83 -21.41 2.79
N THR A 544 36.22 -22.55 3.13
CA THR A 544 36.31 -23.16 4.47
C THR A 544 37.47 -24.15 4.63
N GLY A 545 37.93 -24.76 3.54
CA GLY A 545 38.96 -25.79 3.59
C GLY A 545 39.64 -26.05 2.24
N LEU A 546 40.89 -26.50 2.32
CA LEU A 546 41.71 -26.92 1.18
C LEU A 546 42.14 -28.38 1.41
N LEU A 547 41.74 -29.27 0.51
CA LEU A 547 42.09 -30.69 0.54
C LEU A 547 42.97 -31.04 -0.67
N PRO A 548 44.30 -30.86 -0.59
CA PRO A 548 45.21 -31.24 -1.68
C PRO A 548 45.38 -32.76 -1.78
N ALA A 549 45.61 -33.23 -3.01
CA ALA A 549 46.04 -34.60 -3.25
C ALA A 549 47.48 -34.84 -2.77
N GLU A 550 47.84 -36.12 -2.60
CA GLU A 550 49.18 -36.50 -2.15
C GLU A 550 50.27 -35.92 -3.07
N GLY A 551 51.26 -35.24 -2.49
CA GLY A 551 52.32 -34.55 -3.24
C GLY A 551 51.99 -33.13 -3.71
N VAL A 552 50.77 -32.62 -3.48
CA VAL A 552 50.39 -31.23 -3.82
C VAL A 552 50.45 -30.35 -2.56
N LEU A 553 51.15 -29.22 -2.65
CA LEU A 553 51.19 -28.24 -1.56
C LEU A 553 49.87 -27.46 -1.50
N PRO A 554 49.26 -27.25 -0.31
CA PRO A 554 48.03 -26.47 -0.17
C PRO A 554 48.12 -25.07 -0.78
N GLN A 555 49.26 -24.39 -0.62
CA GLN A 555 49.50 -23.06 -1.17
C GLN A 555 49.49 -23.07 -2.70
N ARG A 556 50.06 -24.13 -3.30
CA ARG A 556 50.07 -24.27 -4.76
C ARG A 556 48.69 -24.57 -5.31
N LEU A 557 47.90 -25.38 -4.60
CA LEU A 557 46.50 -25.63 -4.95
C LEU A 557 45.69 -24.33 -4.95
N LEU A 558 45.79 -23.55 -3.86
CA LEU A 558 45.13 -22.25 -3.74
C LEU A 558 45.60 -21.28 -4.83
N GLN A 559 46.91 -21.19 -5.07
CA GLN A 559 47.50 -20.31 -6.07
C GLN A 559 46.96 -20.60 -7.48
N VAL A 560 46.94 -21.87 -7.90
CA VAL A 560 46.44 -22.26 -9.23
C VAL A 560 44.93 -22.01 -9.32
N ALA A 561 44.16 -22.41 -8.31
CA ALA A 561 42.71 -22.22 -8.30
C ALA A 561 42.33 -20.73 -8.36
N ALA A 562 42.96 -19.89 -7.52
CA ALA A 562 42.70 -18.45 -7.49
C ALA A 562 43.17 -17.75 -8.77
N SER A 563 44.28 -18.18 -9.38
CA SER A 563 44.74 -17.62 -10.66
C SER A 563 43.75 -17.92 -11.80
N LEU A 564 43.21 -19.14 -11.86
CA LEU A 564 42.17 -19.51 -12.83
C LEU A 564 40.87 -18.72 -12.60
N GLU A 565 40.45 -18.58 -11.34
CA GLU A 565 39.22 -17.88 -10.97
C GLU A 565 39.33 -16.35 -11.08
N LEU A 566 40.54 -15.79 -11.25
CA LEU A 566 40.72 -14.34 -11.42
C LEU A 566 39.98 -13.79 -12.65
N ALA A 567 39.82 -14.60 -13.69
CA ALA A 567 39.07 -14.26 -14.91
C ALA A 567 37.59 -14.71 -14.86
N SER A 568 37.17 -15.31 -13.74
CA SER A 568 35.82 -15.85 -13.54
C SER A 568 34.97 -14.88 -12.74
N GLU A 569 33.73 -14.70 -13.17
CA GLU A 569 32.75 -13.85 -12.49
C GLU A 569 31.83 -14.66 -11.56
N HIS A 570 32.19 -15.92 -11.26
CA HIS A 570 31.39 -16.81 -10.41
C HIS A 570 31.63 -16.52 -8.91
N PRO A 571 30.61 -16.45 -8.05
CA PRO A 571 30.79 -16.09 -6.63
C PRO A 571 31.66 -17.07 -5.83
N LEU A 572 31.65 -18.36 -6.19
CA LEU A 572 32.58 -19.32 -5.60
C LEU A 572 34.03 -19.02 -5.98
N GLY A 573 34.26 -18.57 -7.21
CA GLY A 573 35.57 -18.08 -7.66
C GLY A 573 36.01 -16.84 -6.91
N GLU A 574 35.09 -15.87 -6.76
CA GLU A 574 35.33 -14.66 -5.95
C GLU A 574 35.68 -15.01 -4.50
N ALA A 575 35.04 -16.01 -3.90
CA ALA A 575 35.39 -16.49 -2.57
C ALA A 575 36.81 -17.09 -2.49
N ILE A 576 37.23 -17.82 -3.52
CA ILE A 576 38.59 -18.38 -3.62
C ILE A 576 39.63 -17.27 -3.80
N VAL A 577 39.37 -16.32 -4.73
CA VAL A 577 40.27 -15.18 -5.01
C VAL A 577 40.43 -14.31 -3.77
N ARG A 578 39.33 -13.92 -3.12
CA ARG A 578 39.34 -13.13 -1.88
C ARG A 578 40.10 -13.81 -0.75
N HIS A 579 39.98 -15.13 -0.60
CA HIS A 579 40.77 -15.89 0.38
C HIS A 579 42.26 -15.88 0.02
N ALA A 580 42.61 -16.03 -1.26
CA ALA A 580 43.99 -16.00 -1.73
C ALA A 580 44.64 -14.62 -1.55
N GLU A 581 43.91 -13.53 -1.81
CA GLU A 581 44.35 -12.15 -1.54
C GLU A 581 44.59 -11.91 -0.05
N ALA A 582 43.68 -12.37 0.82
CA ALA A 582 43.82 -12.25 2.27
C ALA A 582 45.05 -13.01 2.82
N GLN A 583 45.45 -14.10 2.16
CA GLN A 583 46.67 -14.88 2.46
C GLN A 583 47.93 -14.28 1.83
N GLY A 584 47.81 -13.23 1.00
CA GLY A 584 48.94 -12.64 0.25
C GLY A 584 49.51 -13.59 -0.81
N THR A 585 48.66 -14.38 -1.47
CA THR A 585 49.07 -15.33 -2.51
C THR A 585 49.34 -14.61 -3.82
N ASP A 586 50.49 -14.86 -4.44
CA ASP A 586 50.82 -14.30 -5.76
C ASP A 586 50.02 -14.99 -6.88
N PHE A 587 49.41 -14.21 -7.76
CA PHE A 587 48.67 -14.72 -8.92
C PHE A 587 49.58 -15.03 -10.11
N LEU A 588 49.26 -16.10 -10.84
CA LEU A 588 50.00 -16.55 -12.01
C LEU A 588 49.28 -16.15 -13.29
N PRO A 589 50.01 -15.89 -14.40
CA PRO A 589 49.38 -15.65 -15.70
C PRO A 589 48.65 -16.91 -16.17
N VAL A 590 47.42 -16.72 -16.66
CA VAL A 590 46.57 -17.78 -17.21
C VAL A 590 46.40 -17.56 -18.72
N ASP A 591 46.77 -18.56 -19.52
CA ASP A 591 46.56 -18.55 -20.96
C ASP A 591 45.35 -19.40 -21.35
N GLY A 592 44.59 -18.95 -22.35
CA GLY A 592 43.50 -19.73 -22.94
C GLY A 592 42.35 -20.03 -21.98
N PHE A 593 42.01 -19.09 -21.09
CA PHE A 593 40.88 -19.23 -20.17
C PHE A 593 39.57 -19.53 -20.90
N GLN A 594 38.84 -20.52 -20.40
CA GLN A 594 37.51 -20.91 -20.86
C GLN A 594 36.59 -21.16 -19.67
N SER A 595 35.36 -20.68 -19.75
CA SER A 595 34.31 -20.93 -18.75
C SER A 595 33.16 -21.70 -19.38
N GLU A 596 32.81 -22.84 -18.77
CA GLU A 596 31.67 -23.68 -19.14
C GLU A 596 30.58 -23.52 -18.07
N ALA A 597 29.52 -22.78 -18.41
CA ALA A 597 28.44 -22.45 -17.48
C ALA A 597 27.82 -23.70 -16.84
N GLY A 598 27.62 -23.66 -15.51
CA GLY A 598 27.08 -24.77 -14.72
C GLY A 598 28.05 -25.96 -14.54
N ARG A 599 29.29 -25.86 -15.04
CA ARG A 599 30.28 -26.95 -15.02
C ARG A 599 31.56 -26.56 -14.32
N GLY A 600 32.29 -25.58 -14.85
CA GLY A 600 33.61 -25.19 -14.38
C GLY A 600 34.39 -24.31 -15.35
N ILE A 601 35.68 -24.11 -15.04
CA ILE A 601 36.63 -23.31 -15.81
C ILE A 601 37.88 -24.13 -16.17
N THR A 602 38.53 -23.72 -17.25
CA THR A 602 39.80 -24.30 -17.75
C THR A 602 40.77 -23.19 -18.11
N GLY A 603 42.06 -23.42 -17.91
CA GLY A 603 43.12 -22.52 -18.37
C GLY A 603 44.50 -23.14 -18.23
N ALA A 604 45.47 -22.61 -18.95
CA ALA A 604 46.87 -23.03 -18.85
C ALA A 604 47.64 -22.14 -17.87
N VAL A 605 48.31 -22.75 -16.90
CA VAL A 605 49.18 -22.10 -15.91
C VAL A 605 50.51 -22.82 -15.89
N ASP A 606 51.62 -22.09 -15.95
CA ASP A 606 52.98 -22.67 -16.03
C ASP A 606 53.13 -23.76 -17.11
N GLY A 607 52.45 -23.59 -18.25
CA GLY A 607 52.47 -24.53 -19.38
C GLY A 607 51.64 -25.81 -19.20
N SER A 608 50.92 -25.97 -18.10
CA SER A 608 50.02 -27.10 -17.83
C SER A 608 48.55 -26.68 -17.89
N VAL A 609 47.70 -27.49 -18.51
CA VAL A 609 46.25 -27.24 -18.57
C VAL A 609 45.61 -27.71 -17.26
N HIS A 610 44.89 -26.80 -16.60
CA HIS A 610 44.19 -27.04 -15.36
C HIS A 610 42.67 -26.92 -15.55
N TYR A 611 41.93 -27.74 -14.82
CA TYR A 611 40.46 -27.78 -14.82
C TYR A 611 39.96 -27.59 -13.39
N LEU A 612 38.97 -26.73 -13.20
CA LEU A 612 38.34 -26.47 -11.90
C LEU A 612 36.82 -26.48 -12.09
N GLY A 613 36.09 -27.31 -11.35
CA GLY A 613 34.65 -27.42 -11.53
C GLY A 613 34.05 -28.59 -10.76
N ASN A 614 32.79 -28.91 -11.05
CA ASN A 614 32.09 -30.03 -10.41
C ASN A 614 32.65 -31.41 -10.86
N LEU A 615 32.31 -32.47 -10.11
CA LEU A 615 32.84 -33.81 -10.37
C LEU A 615 32.47 -34.36 -11.76
N SER A 616 31.25 -34.08 -12.24
CA SER A 616 30.79 -34.49 -13.57
C SER A 616 31.65 -33.89 -14.66
N TYR A 617 32.01 -32.61 -14.53
CA TYR A 617 32.87 -31.89 -15.47
C TYR A 617 34.27 -32.49 -15.54
N LEU A 618 34.87 -32.79 -14.39
CA LEU A 618 36.20 -33.38 -14.31
C LEU A 618 36.23 -34.78 -14.97
N GLN A 619 35.21 -35.59 -14.73
CA GLN A 619 35.09 -36.93 -15.34
C GLN A 619 34.96 -36.87 -16.86
N GLU A 620 34.20 -35.91 -17.41
CA GLU A 620 34.08 -35.72 -18.86
C GLU A 620 35.42 -35.37 -19.52
N LYS A 621 36.29 -34.63 -18.83
CA LYS A 621 37.65 -34.32 -19.29
C LYS A 621 38.65 -35.47 -19.06
N GLY A 622 38.17 -36.62 -18.59
CA GLY A 622 38.99 -37.81 -18.34
C GLY A 622 39.78 -37.77 -17.03
N LEU A 623 39.43 -36.89 -16.09
CA LEU A 623 40.06 -36.78 -14.77
C LEU A 623 39.28 -37.58 -13.72
N THR A 624 39.97 -38.46 -13.01
CA THR A 624 39.40 -39.24 -11.90
C THR A 624 39.91 -38.72 -10.56
N ALA A 625 39.00 -38.30 -9.69
CA ALA A 625 39.32 -37.92 -8.32
C ALA A 625 39.59 -39.17 -7.45
N PRO A 626 40.65 -39.18 -6.61
CA PRO A 626 40.89 -40.25 -5.65
C PRO A 626 39.68 -40.49 -4.73
N PRO A 627 39.30 -41.75 -4.43
CA PRO A 627 38.14 -42.07 -3.60
C PRO A 627 38.18 -41.42 -2.21
N ASP A 628 39.37 -41.33 -1.62
CA ASP A 628 39.60 -40.75 -0.30
C ASP A 628 39.29 -39.25 -0.27
N LEU A 629 39.62 -38.52 -1.35
CA LEU A 629 39.32 -37.09 -1.48
C LEU A 629 37.82 -36.85 -1.71
N VAL A 630 37.16 -37.72 -2.50
CA VAL A 630 35.71 -37.65 -2.68
C VAL A 630 35.00 -37.88 -1.35
N ALA A 631 35.41 -38.89 -0.58
CA ALA A 631 34.86 -39.17 0.74
C ALA A 631 35.09 -38.01 1.74
N ALA A 632 36.31 -37.45 1.76
CA ALA A 632 36.64 -36.31 2.62
C ALA A 632 35.86 -35.04 2.25
N SER A 633 35.62 -34.80 0.95
CA SER A 633 34.84 -33.64 0.50
C SER A 633 33.39 -33.67 0.99
N GLY A 634 32.78 -34.87 1.07
CA GLY A 634 31.42 -35.04 1.57
C GLY A 634 31.26 -34.84 3.08
N GLN A 635 32.35 -34.78 3.85
CA GLN A 635 32.32 -34.44 5.28
C GLN A 635 32.42 -32.93 5.54
N LEU A 636 32.86 -32.15 4.55
CA LEU A 636 32.96 -30.69 4.60
C LEU A 636 31.72 -29.98 4.04
N ALA A 637 30.91 -30.68 3.24
CA ALA A 637 29.61 -30.25 2.73
C ALA A 637 28.51 -30.51 3.75
#